data_AF-A0A2V0PDL0-F1
#
_entry.id   AF-A0A2V0PDL0-F1
#
_cell.length_a   1.000
_cell.length_b   1.000
_cell.length_c   1.000
_cell.angle_alpha   90.00
_cell.angle_beta   90.00
_cell.angle_gamma   90.00
#
_symmetry.space_group_name_H-M   'P 1'
#
loop_
_entity.id
_entity.type
_entity.pdbx_description
1 polymer ?
#
loop_
_entity_poly.entity_id
_entity_poly.type
_entity_poly.pdbx_seq_one_letter_code
_entity_poly.pdbx_strand_id
1 'polypeptide(L)'
;MAAHRPEPPAELAARVPTVVVAGTHSGVGKTTVAVGLMAALRARGLRVAPFKVGPDFLDGLHHSEAAGARSVNLDGYLMTTRARVRDAFARGVAAARADVAVVEGCMGLFDGRDGASEDGSTAQIAKWLGDGGAPVVLVLDCWALARSAAALVKGYSEFDPGLRLGGVVFNNVGGAAHARWLADALAAAGLGVRVLGGMPKDPSISIPERHLGLTTPPEQPGAGDYAARLGRVIAGALDLDALLELASDARGPVPPAAVAAAAASAAAPAPPPRPPPRRPRGPRIGVARDGAFLFYYSDNLHLLAEAGAELVEFSPLADGALPPGLSGLYIGGGYPERHAARLAANEGMRAQVAAFSAAGGVVYAECGGLMYLGAALETDAGQADDGGGGGGGADGGDSGSSRAAAKCLRSFPMVGVFPFATRIAAGGRMAMGYVEVDVLPDCPLFPATSGVRAQVFHFSELVPPQDGGGGGSGGGGGSGGGGEESAGACDGAGTGSGSEERLGSPSGDGAAGAGTAPRPAYSRTYRVRTVATGAAAEAEGFAVRRTLASYVHMHWGGAPELAAALVEACRGVDAAAVGAAVAEAAAAAAARAEAAAGAAATAGGSGSGSCEEHGCFGGAAGTACRAGSAAADEAALHHRAAPHGSCCYCAPTTQQQQQQQARGPIVSLLPSGTEICLALGLGPPRLAAISAFCEPPDAAAAALPRAVASRIDTAQMTSAQVEAALRRMRLDGAAPFEVDARLLGRVGPELVLSQDSCAACDATSAQACAALARAGVAPGGCRVLSLSPRTLAEVAGCVAAVGAAAGAGAEAARLVAEMARRQRAVRDACDAAAAMAAAAAASDADVLSAAGGAGGSGGEGRPHSAARRRRRPRVLVLCGLDPFVAAGQWISDLISSVCAASDASGQAPGDAPARLEWRELAAAAPDVVVLSPCSRSPDNTRREALALSARPGWWQLPAVAAGRVFIADHSFFSTPGPRMATEGAELLARMVWGDAAAGLPPCPEGAVLRLRPPPGAAAAAAAAGVTAAPMRPEWFVPWR
;
A
#
# COMPACT_ATOMS: atom_id res chain seq x y z
N MET A 1 3.24 29.95 26.22
CA MET A 1 3.97 29.54 27.43
C MET A 1 2.96 29.14 28.49
N ALA A 2 2.76 27.84 28.71
CA ALA A 2 1.89 27.35 29.79
C ALA A 2 2.69 27.32 31.10
N ALA A 3 2.18 27.99 32.14
CA ALA A 3 2.78 27.96 33.47
C ALA A 3 2.72 26.54 34.05
N HIS A 4 3.89 25.97 34.36
CA HIS A 4 4.05 24.67 35.00
C HIS A 4 3.58 24.78 36.46
N ARG A 5 2.36 24.28 36.74
CA ARG A 5 1.92 23.95 38.11
C ARG A 5 2.57 22.61 38.50
N PRO A 6 2.88 22.37 39.79
CA PRO A 6 3.51 21.14 40.23
C PRO A 6 2.69 19.92 39.79
N GLU A 7 3.39 18.92 39.25
CA GLU A 7 2.80 17.67 38.78
C GLU A 7 2.08 16.92 39.91
N PRO A 8 0.95 16.26 39.64
CA PRO A 8 0.32 15.39 40.62
C PRO A 8 1.28 14.23 40.98
N PRO A 9 1.34 13.77 42.24
CA PRO A 9 2.16 12.63 42.63
C PRO A 9 1.85 11.39 41.77
N ALA A 10 2.86 10.57 41.46
CA ALA A 10 2.73 9.35 40.63
C ALA A 10 1.61 8.40 41.10
N GLU A 11 1.28 8.39 42.40
CA GLU A 11 0.14 7.65 42.97
C GLU A 11 -1.24 8.10 42.46
N LEU A 12 -1.39 9.37 42.04
CA LEU A 12 -2.67 9.92 41.55
C LEU A 12 -2.90 9.62 40.06
N ALA A 13 -1.83 9.57 39.26
CA ALA A 13 -1.89 9.17 37.85
C ALA A 13 -2.21 7.67 37.69
N ALA A 14 -1.86 6.85 38.68
CA ALA A 14 -2.19 5.42 38.75
C ALA A 14 -3.68 5.11 38.96
N ARG A 15 -4.56 6.12 39.00
CA ARG A 15 -6.00 5.99 39.29
C ARG A 15 -6.91 6.45 38.13
N VAL A 16 -6.40 6.62 36.92
CA VAL A 16 -7.25 6.96 35.77
C VAL A 16 -7.94 5.69 35.25
N PRO A 17 -9.26 5.70 34.96
CA PRO A 17 -9.95 4.59 34.32
C PRO A 17 -9.17 4.15 33.08
N THR A 18 -8.82 2.88 33.00
CA THR A 18 -7.92 2.36 31.97
C THR A 18 -8.53 1.13 31.32
N VAL A 19 -8.48 1.09 30.00
CA VAL A 19 -8.88 -0.09 29.21
C VAL A 19 -7.78 -0.47 28.25
N VAL A 20 -7.52 -1.77 28.13
CA VAL A 20 -6.58 -2.32 27.15
C VAL A 20 -7.38 -2.95 26.02
N VAL A 21 -7.25 -2.44 24.80
CA VAL A 21 -7.88 -2.98 23.59
C VAL A 21 -6.90 -3.98 22.96
N ALA A 22 -7.20 -5.26 23.05
CA ALA A 22 -6.37 -6.33 22.51
C ALA A 22 -7.12 -7.11 21.42
N GLY A 23 -6.44 -8.00 20.71
CA GLY A 23 -7.02 -8.80 19.64
C GLY A 23 -6.51 -10.22 19.66
N THR A 24 -7.12 -11.10 18.86
CA THR A 24 -6.68 -12.50 18.77
C THR A 24 -5.45 -12.68 17.87
N HIS A 25 -5.21 -11.74 16.95
CA HIS A 25 -4.07 -11.71 16.04
C HIS A 25 -3.91 -10.31 15.42
N SER A 26 -2.87 -10.10 14.61
CA SER A 26 -2.75 -8.87 13.80
C SER A 26 -3.86 -8.79 12.74
N GLY A 27 -4.27 -7.58 12.35
CA GLY A 27 -5.31 -7.37 11.33
C GLY A 27 -6.77 -7.54 11.80
N VAL A 28 -7.02 -7.97 13.04
CA VAL A 28 -8.39 -8.20 13.57
C VAL A 28 -9.22 -6.90 13.78
N GLY A 29 -8.61 -5.72 13.61
CA GLY A 29 -9.27 -4.41 13.76
C GLY A 29 -9.05 -3.71 15.11
N LYS A 30 -8.00 -4.06 15.87
CA LYS A 30 -7.64 -3.42 17.16
C LYS A 30 -7.51 -1.91 17.04
N THR A 31 -6.68 -1.44 16.11
CA THR A 31 -6.42 -0.01 15.88
C THR A 31 -7.70 0.74 15.52
N THR A 32 -8.53 0.17 14.64
CA THR A 32 -9.84 0.72 14.29
C THR A 32 -10.74 0.89 15.53
N VAL A 33 -10.77 -0.10 16.41
CA VAL A 33 -11.53 0.00 17.66
C VAL A 33 -10.90 1.02 18.62
N ALA A 34 -9.58 1.00 18.81
CA ALA A 34 -8.87 1.91 19.73
C ALA A 34 -9.00 3.38 19.32
N VAL A 35 -8.66 3.71 18.06
CA VAL A 35 -8.77 5.07 17.50
C VAL A 35 -10.20 5.57 17.57
N GLY A 36 -11.17 4.71 17.24
CA GLY A 36 -12.58 5.07 17.30
C GLY A 36 -13.11 5.28 18.72
N LEU A 37 -12.67 4.47 19.69
CA LEU A 37 -12.95 4.70 21.10
C LEU A 37 -12.36 6.03 21.58
N MET A 38 -11.11 6.33 21.25
CA MET A 38 -10.47 7.59 21.60
C MET A 38 -11.26 8.79 21.04
N ALA A 39 -11.64 8.73 19.76
CA ALA A 39 -12.43 9.77 19.12
C ALA A 39 -13.84 9.90 19.73
N ALA A 40 -14.52 8.79 20.02
CA ALA A 40 -15.85 8.79 20.61
C ALA A 40 -15.86 9.34 22.04
N LEU A 41 -14.89 8.95 22.87
CA LEU A 41 -14.73 9.44 24.23
C LEU A 41 -14.38 10.94 24.25
N ARG A 42 -13.53 11.39 23.34
CA ARG A 42 -13.24 12.81 23.15
C ARG A 42 -14.48 13.60 22.71
N ALA A 43 -15.31 13.04 21.83
CA ALA A 43 -16.58 13.65 21.43
C ALA A 43 -17.58 13.77 22.61
N ARG A 44 -17.45 12.93 23.64
CA ARG A 44 -18.17 13.04 24.92
C ARG A 44 -17.54 14.04 25.90
N GLY A 45 -16.50 14.77 25.49
CA GLY A 45 -15.83 15.78 26.30
C GLY A 45 -14.78 15.24 27.27
N LEU A 46 -14.44 13.94 27.21
CA LEU A 46 -13.39 13.36 28.03
C LEU A 46 -12.00 13.60 27.42
N ARG A 47 -11.01 13.85 28.27
CA ARG A 47 -9.61 13.89 27.86
C ARG A 47 -9.06 12.48 27.87
N VAL A 48 -8.59 12.01 26.72
CA VAL A 48 -8.12 10.63 26.55
C VAL A 48 -6.59 10.62 26.56
N ALA A 49 -5.97 9.75 27.37
CA ALA A 49 -4.56 9.42 27.24
C ALA A 49 -4.39 8.20 26.32
N PRO A 50 -3.81 8.37 25.12
CA PRO A 50 -3.53 7.26 24.22
C PRO A 50 -2.22 6.54 24.55
N PHE A 51 -2.25 5.21 24.49
CA PHE A 51 -1.06 4.37 24.60
C PHE A 51 -1.06 3.27 23.53
N LYS A 52 0.12 2.88 23.10
CA LYS A 52 0.34 1.73 22.21
C LYS A 52 1.27 0.74 22.91
N VAL A 53 0.85 -0.52 23.04
CA VAL A 53 1.75 -1.58 23.47
C VAL A 53 2.68 -1.94 22.32
N GLY A 54 3.93 -2.21 22.66
CA GLY A 54 4.94 -2.58 21.70
C GLY A 54 5.55 -1.36 21.00
N PRO A 55 6.43 -1.62 20.03
CA PRO A 55 7.35 -0.61 19.57
C PRO A 55 6.91 0.05 18.25
N ASP A 56 5.64 -0.13 17.88
CA ASP A 56 5.03 0.41 16.66
C ASP A 56 4.90 1.94 16.72
N PHE A 57 5.32 2.63 15.65
CA PHE A 57 5.27 4.10 15.58
C PHE A 57 3.97 4.64 14.97
N LEU A 58 3.35 3.91 14.05
CA LEU A 58 2.29 4.44 13.17
C LEU A 58 0.92 4.46 13.84
N ASP A 59 0.61 3.43 14.61
CA ASP A 59 -0.60 3.37 15.45
C ASP A 59 -0.65 4.59 16.38
N GLY A 60 0.49 4.94 16.98
CA GLY A 60 0.63 6.10 17.84
C GLY A 60 0.30 7.44 17.17
N LEU A 61 0.45 7.54 15.84
CA LEU A 61 0.07 8.76 15.09
C LEU A 61 -1.45 8.87 14.96
N HIS A 62 -2.14 7.77 14.64
CA HIS A 62 -3.60 7.71 14.60
C HIS A 62 -4.22 7.98 15.97
N HIS A 63 -3.65 7.37 17.01
CA HIS A 63 -4.03 7.66 18.39
C HIS A 63 -3.91 9.14 18.72
N SER A 64 -2.79 9.76 18.33
CA SER A 64 -2.50 11.14 18.68
C SER A 64 -3.49 12.09 18.00
N GLU A 65 -3.87 11.83 16.75
CA GLU A 65 -4.90 12.57 16.04
C GLU A 65 -6.27 12.42 16.73
N ALA A 66 -6.69 11.19 17.01
CA ALA A 66 -7.99 10.90 17.60
C ALA A 66 -8.14 11.47 19.02
N ALA A 67 -7.17 11.20 19.90
CA ALA A 67 -7.20 11.67 21.29
C ALA A 67 -6.85 13.15 21.44
N GLY A 68 -6.12 13.74 20.49
CA GLY A 68 -5.61 15.12 20.60
C GLY A 68 -4.48 15.27 21.63
N ALA A 69 -3.84 14.17 22.03
CA ALA A 69 -2.72 14.10 22.95
C ALA A 69 -1.67 13.13 22.39
N ARG A 70 -0.39 13.29 22.73
CA ARG A 70 0.67 12.41 22.20
C ARG A 70 0.51 10.99 22.73
N SER A 71 0.53 10.00 21.83
CA SER A 71 0.57 8.58 22.18
C SER A 71 1.93 8.18 22.75
N VAL A 72 1.92 7.35 23.78
CA VAL A 72 3.12 6.82 24.43
C VAL A 72 3.19 5.31 24.20
N ASN A 73 4.36 4.82 23.80
CA ASN A 73 4.62 3.39 23.67
C ASN A 73 4.90 2.78 25.05
N LEU A 74 4.31 1.62 25.32
CA LEU A 74 4.52 0.84 26.54
C LEU A 74 5.00 -0.55 26.14
N ASP A 75 6.22 -0.91 26.53
CA ASP A 75 6.77 -2.21 26.17
C ASP A 75 7.63 -2.78 27.30
N GLY A 76 7.29 -3.97 27.76
CA GLY A 76 7.96 -4.57 28.92
C GLY A 76 9.36 -5.09 28.62
N TYR A 77 9.65 -5.40 27.35
CA TYR A 77 10.97 -5.81 26.92
C TYR A 77 11.90 -4.59 26.77
N LEU A 78 11.49 -3.56 26.03
CA LEU A 78 12.28 -2.36 25.79
C LEU A 78 12.49 -1.54 27.05
N MET A 79 11.46 -1.42 27.91
CA MET A 79 11.53 -0.65 29.14
C MET A 79 12.01 -1.47 30.35
N THR A 80 12.25 -2.77 30.15
CA THR A 80 12.85 -3.77 31.04
C THR A 80 12.16 -4.05 32.37
N THR A 81 11.38 -3.11 32.92
CA THR A 81 10.78 -3.26 34.25
C THR A 81 9.37 -2.70 34.30
N ARG A 82 8.56 -3.30 35.17
CA ARG A 82 7.22 -2.81 35.51
C ARG A 82 7.21 -1.36 36.00
N ALA A 83 8.20 -0.97 36.80
CA ALA A 83 8.29 0.39 37.34
C ALA A 83 8.41 1.43 36.21
N ARG A 84 9.32 1.21 35.26
CA ARG A 84 9.53 2.11 34.12
C ARG A 84 8.29 2.22 33.22
N VAL A 85 7.60 1.10 32.96
CA VAL A 85 6.33 1.11 32.23
C VAL A 85 5.26 1.93 32.97
N ARG A 86 5.11 1.73 34.29
CA ARG A 86 4.16 2.49 35.11
C ARG A 86 4.50 3.98 35.14
N ASP A 87 5.79 4.33 35.16
CA ASP A 87 6.24 5.73 35.13
C ASP A 87 5.90 6.39 33.79
N ALA A 88 6.18 5.75 32.65
CA ALA A 88 5.80 6.28 31.34
C ALA A 88 4.28 6.39 31.17
N PHE A 89 3.53 5.42 31.69
CA PHE A 89 2.07 5.48 31.74
C PHE A 89 1.59 6.69 32.56
N ALA A 90 2.10 6.86 33.78
CA ALA A 90 1.75 7.97 34.66
C ALA A 90 2.08 9.33 34.03
N ARG A 91 3.24 9.46 33.38
CA ARG A 91 3.63 10.66 32.62
C ARG A 91 2.69 10.95 31.46
N GLY A 92 2.35 9.93 30.66
CA GLY A 92 1.42 10.08 29.53
C GLY A 92 0.04 10.55 30.00
N VAL A 93 -0.47 9.97 31.09
CA VAL A 93 -1.72 10.38 31.74
C VAL A 93 -1.64 11.84 32.21
N ALA A 94 -0.56 12.22 32.90
CA ALA A 94 -0.39 13.58 33.42
C ALA A 94 -0.27 14.62 32.29
N ALA A 95 0.48 14.30 31.22
CA ALA A 95 0.68 15.16 30.06
C ALA A 95 -0.63 15.40 29.29
N ALA A 96 -1.44 14.35 29.09
CA ALA A 96 -2.78 14.46 28.49
C ALA A 96 -3.81 15.09 29.44
N ARG A 97 -3.50 15.15 30.75
CA ARG A 97 -4.44 15.46 31.84
C ARG A 97 -5.68 14.57 31.73
N ALA A 98 -5.47 13.28 31.52
CA ALA A 98 -6.54 12.40 31.07
C ALA A 98 -7.60 12.10 32.14
N ASP A 99 -8.84 12.00 31.67
CA ASP A 99 -9.99 11.47 32.39
C ASP A 99 -10.13 9.95 32.18
N VAL A 100 -9.57 9.41 31.09
CA VAL A 100 -9.56 7.99 30.73
C VAL A 100 -8.32 7.65 29.89
N ALA A 101 -7.75 6.47 30.10
CA ALA A 101 -6.64 5.94 29.32
C ALA A 101 -7.11 4.79 28.41
N VAL A 102 -6.73 4.83 27.14
CA VAL A 102 -6.98 3.77 26.16
C VAL A 102 -5.64 3.25 25.67
N VAL A 103 -5.40 1.96 25.90
CA VAL A 103 -4.15 1.28 25.56
C VAL A 103 -4.42 0.28 24.45
N GLU A 104 -3.92 0.50 23.25
CA GLU A 104 -4.01 -0.50 22.17
C GLU A 104 -2.90 -1.53 22.31
N GLY A 105 -3.23 -2.82 22.17
CA GLY A 105 -2.29 -3.93 22.14
C GLY A 105 -1.42 -4.01 20.88
N CYS A 106 -0.31 -4.75 20.95
CA CYS A 106 0.42 -5.25 19.78
C CYS A 106 -0.08 -6.65 19.40
N MET A 107 0.11 -7.03 18.13
CA MET A 107 -0.10 -8.42 17.65
C MET A 107 -1.41 -9.07 18.18
N GLY A 108 -1.37 -10.32 18.64
CA GLY A 108 -2.39 -10.91 19.50
C GLY A 108 -2.12 -10.64 20.99
N LEU A 109 -3.15 -10.81 21.83
CA LEU A 109 -3.11 -10.48 23.26
C LEU A 109 -1.91 -11.09 24.02
N PHE A 110 -1.55 -12.33 23.70
CA PHE A 110 -0.45 -13.06 24.36
C PHE A 110 0.86 -13.04 23.57
N ASP A 111 0.86 -12.43 22.38
CA ASP A 111 2.04 -12.42 21.52
C ASP A 111 2.99 -11.29 21.95
N GLY A 112 4.28 -11.60 22.05
CA GLY A 112 5.33 -10.66 22.43
C GLY A 112 6.65 -11.00 21.76
N ARG A 113 7.75 -10.96 22.52
CA ARG A 113 9.11 -11.23 22.06
C ARG A 113 9.27 -12.63 21.43
N ASP A 114 8.70 -13.65 22.06
CA ASP A 114 8.78 -15.06 21.65
C ASP A 114 7.54 -15.84 22.13
N GLY A 115 7.45 -17.12 21.79
CA GLY A 115 6.33 -17.98 22.17
C GLY A 115 6.49 -18.66 23.54
N ALA A 116 7.56 -18.40 24.28
CA ALA A 116 7.86 -19.06 25.55
C ALA A 116 7.68 -18.13 26.76
N SER A 117 7.72 -16.81 26.55
CA SER A 117 7.60 -15.78 27.58
C SER A 117 6.48 -14.78 27.26
N GLU A 118 6.03 -14.06 28.28
CA GLU A 118 5.08 -12.96 28.13
C GLU A 118 5.75 -11.60 27.83
N ASP A 119 7.06 -11.57 27.68
CA ASP A 119 7.82 -10.32 27.53
C ASP A 119 7.43 -9.56 26.27
N GLY A 120 7.09 -8.27 26.43
CA GLY A 120 6.65 -7.43 25.32
C GLY A 120 5.22 -7.72 24.83
N SER A 121 4.47 -8.57 25.53
CA SER A 121 3.08 -8.87 25.18
C SER A 121 2.07 -7.85 25.72
N THR A 122 0.91 -7.77 25.07
CA THR A 122 -0.21 -6.97 25.56
C THR A 122 -0.70 -7.45 26.92
N ALA A 123 -0.70 -8.76 27.17
CA ALA A 123 -1.07 -9.34 28.45
C ALA A 123 -0.15 -8.90 29.60
N GLN A 124 1.17 -8.85 29.37
CA GLN A 124 2.13 -8.36 30.37
C GLN A 124 1.84 -6.90 30.75
N ILE A 125 1.66 -6.03 29.77
CA ILE A 125 1.34 -4.61 30.03
C ILE A 125 0.01 -4.47 30.76
N ALA A 126 -1.04 -5.20 30.34
CA ALA A 126 -2.33 -5.16 31.02
C ALA A 126 -2.22 -5.53 32.50
N LYS A 127 -1.46 -6.58 32.85
CA LYS A 127 -1.19 -6.97 34.25
C LYS A 127 -0.37 -5.94 35.02
N TRP A 128 0.51 -5.23 34.33
CA TRP A 128 1.38 -4.23 34.96
C TRP A 128 0.66 -2.94 35.30
N LEU A 129 -0.33 -2.55 34.49
CA LEU A 129 -1.15 -1.36 34.65
C LEU A 129 -2.22 -1.55 35.73
N GLY A 130 -2.13 -0.79 36.82
CA GLY A 130 -3.08 -0.84 37.93
C GLY A 130 -2.84 -1.95 38.95
N ASP A 131 -3.55 -1.87 40.07
CA ASP A 131 -3.47 -2.84 41.16
C ASP A 131 -4.58 -3.89 40.93
N GLY A 132 -4.19 -5.07 40.43
CA GLY A 132 -5.10 -6.10 39.92
C GLY A 132 -5.18 -6.20 38.39
N GLY A 133 -4.44 -5.36 37.66
CA GLY A 133 -4.39 -5.33 36.20
C GLY A 133 -5.52 -4.53 35.56
N ALA A 134 -5.22 -3.91 34.42
CA ALA A 134 -6.19 -3.20 33.61
C ALA A 134 -7.08 -4.20 32.87
N PRO A 135 -8.41 -3.97 32.81
CA PRO A 135 -9.31 -4.84 32.08
C PRO A 135 -8.99 -4.82 30.58
N VAL A 136 -8.91 -6.02 30.00
CA VAL A 136 -8.75 -6.22 28.57
C VAL A 136 -10.11 -6.29 27.90
N VAL A 137 -10.26 -5.55 26.81
CA VAL A 137 -11.33 -5.68 25.82
C VAL A 137 -10.76 -6.41 24.61
N LEU A 138 -11.20 -7.64 24.38
CA LEU A 138 -10.76 -8.46 23.26
C LEU A 138 -11.59 -8.14 22.01
N VAL A 139 -10.92 -7.73 20.94
CA VAL A 139 -11.49 -7.56 19.61
C VAL A 139 -11.43 -8.91 18.88
N LEU A 140 -12.59 -9.41 18.48
CA LEU A 140 -12.74 -10.69 17.79
C LEU A 140 -13.33 -10.46 16.40
N ASP A 141 -12.61 -10.86 15.35
CA ASP A 141 -13.20 -10.90 14.00
C ASP A 141 -14.24 -12.02 13.95
N CYS A 142 -15.49 -11.64 13.69
CA CYS A 142 -16.63 -12.55 13.65
C CYS A 142 -17.07 -12.88 12.24
N TRP A 143 -16.30 -12.53 11.20
CA TRP A 143 -16.61 -12.98 9.84
C TRP A 143 -16.72 -14.50 9.78
N ALA A 144 -17.89 -15.00 9.36
CA ALA A 144 -18.23 -16.43 9.34
C ALA A 144 -18.14 -17.17 10.69
N LEU A 145 -18.19 -16.46 11.84
CA LEU A 145 -18.32 -17.05 13.17
C LEU A 145 -19.77 -16.99 13.66
N ALA A 146 -20.09 -17.84 14.64
CA ALA A 146 -21.32 -17.80 15.42
C ALA A 146 -21.02 -18.38 16.81
N ARG A 147 -21.55 -19.56 17.15
CA ARG A 147 -21.33 -20.20 18.46
C ARG A 147 -19.85 -20.42 18.82
N SER A 148 -18.98 -20.64 17.83
CA SER A 148 -17.53 -20.80 18.03
C SER A 148 -16.84 -19.58 18.62
N ALA A 149 -17.45 -18.38 18.54
CA ALA A 149 -16.94 -17.19 19.23
C ALA A 149 -16.83 -17.40 20.74
N ALA A 150 -17.80 -18.10 21.35
CA ALA A 150 -17.75 -18.43 22.77
C ALA A 150 -16.57 -19.36 23.11
N ALA A 151 -16.23 -20.32 22.24
CA ALA A 151 -15.09 -21.21 22.46
C ALA A 151 -13.76 -20.44 22.42
N LEU A 152 -13.62 -19.50 21.48
CA LEU A 152 -12.43 -18.64 21.40
C LEU A 152 -12.33 -17.76 22.64
N VAL A 153 -13.39 -17.02 22.98
CA VAL A 153 -13.39 -16.13 24.17
C VAL A 153 -13.11 -16.92 25.44
N LYS A 154 -13.67 -18.13 25.59
CA LYS A 154 -13.36 -19.03 26.69
C LYS A 154 -11.87 -19.34 26.78
N GLY A 155 -11.25 -19.74 25.67
CA GLY A 155 -9.82 -20.01 25.60
C GLY A 155 -8.99 -18.80 26.05
N TYR A 156 -9.29 -17.61 25.53
CA TYR A 156 -8.59 -16.39 25.95
C TYR A 156 -8.84 -16.00 27.41
N SER A 157 -10.04 -16.27 27.95
CA SER A 157 -10.36 -15.98 29.36
C SER A 157 -9.71 -16.94 30.35
N GLU A 158 -9.43 -18.18 29.96
CA GLU A 158 -8.92 -19.23 30.85
C GLU A 158 -7.41 -19.47 30.70
N PHE A 159 -6.80 -18.99 29.61
CA PHE A 159 -5.38 -19.26 29.30
C PHE A 159 -4.41 -18.65 30.32
N ASP A 160 -4.64 -17.40 30.74
CA ASP A 160 -3.85 -16.72 31.77
C ASP A 160 -4.78 -16.26 32.92
N PRO A 161 -4.84 -17.00 34.04
CA PRO A 161 -5.68 -16.65 35.18
C PRO A 161 -5.31 -15.32 35.85
N GLY A 162 -4.10 -14.80 35.62
CA GLY A 162 -3.66 -13.50 36.13
C GLY A 162 -4.13 -12.32 35.28
N LEU A 163 -4.72 -12.58 34.11
CA LEU A 163 -5.20 -11.56 33.18
C LEU A 163 -6.70 -11.32 33.34
N ARG A 164 -7.08 -10.04 33.46
CA ARG A 164 -8.48 -9.65 33.58
C ARG A 164 -9.09 -9.40 32.21
N LEU A 165 -9.65 -10.44 31.59
CA LEU A 165 -10.46 -10.28 30.38
C LEU A 165 -11.86 -9.76 30.72
N GLY A 166 -12.03 -8.44 30.61
CA GLY A 166 -13.21 -7.73 31.10
C GLY A 166 -14.34 -7.59 30.08
N GLY A 167 -14.01 -7.55 28.79
CA GLY A 167 -15.02 -7.41 27.74
C GLY A 167 -14.61 -7.93 26.38
N VAL A 168 -15.58 -8.00 25.48
CA VAL A 168 -15.39 -8.37 24.07
C VAL A 168 -16.08 -7.38 23.15
N VAL A 169 -15.41 -7.07 22.04
CA VAL A 169 -15.97 -6.35 20.90
C VAL A 169 -15.97 -7.28 19.70
N PHE A 170 -17.13 -7.49 19.08
CA PHE A 170 -17.22 -8.27 17.85
C PHE A 170 -16.95 -7.36 16.66
N ASN A 171 -15.99 -7.72 15.82
CA ASN A 171 -15.70 -7.02 14.57
C ASN A 171 -16.27 -7.79 13.36
N ASN A 172 -16.50 -7.09 12.24
CA ASN A 172 -17.05 -7.64 11.01
C ASN A 172 -18.39 -8.39 11.17
N VAL A 173 -19.28 -7.86 12.03
CA VAL A 173 -20.58 -8.47 12.27
C VAL A 173 -21.50 -8.29 11.06
N GLY A 174 -22.21 -9.36 10.69
CA GLY A 174 -23.10 -9.41 9.53
C GLY A 174 -24.45 -8.68 9.69
N GLY A 175 -24.68 -8.06 10.85
CA GLY A 175 -25.91 -7.34 11.20
C GLY A 175 -26.41 -7.64 12.62
N ALA A 176 -27.50 -6.99 13.03
CA ALA A 176 -28.01 -7.07 14.41
C ALA A 176 -28.41 -8.50 14.85
N ALA A 177 -28.93 -9.33 13.94
CA ALA A 177 -29.25 -10.73 14.25
C ALA A 177 -28.00 -11.55 14.57
N HIS A 178 -26.93 -11.35 13.79
CA HIS A 178 -25.65 -12.02 14.01
C HIS A 178 -25.02 -11.54 15.33
N ALA A 179 -25.03 -10.24 15.64
CA ALA A 179 -24.57 -9.71 16.92
C ALA A 179 -25.25 -10.38 18.12
N ARG A 180 -26.58 -10.59 18.04
CA ARG A 180 -27.34 -11.29 19.09
C ARG A 180 -26.91 -12.74 19.24
N TRP A 181 -26.76 -13.50 18.15
CA TRP A 181 -26.29 -14.89 18.23
C TRP A 181 -24.92 -15.02 18.87
N LEU A 182 -23.99 -14.09 18.60
CA LEU A 182 -22.68 -14.06 19.24
C LEU A 182 -22.81 -13.81 20.75
N ALA A 183 -23.64 -12.84 21.14
CA ALA A 183 -23.89 -12.53 22.55
C ALA A 183 -24.56 -13.71 23.28
N ASP A 184 -25.58 -14.33 22.68
CA ASP A 184 -26.27 -15.50 23.22
C ASP A 184 -25.30 -16.68 23.40
N ALA A 185 -24.36 -16.87 22.46
CA ALA A 185 -23.36 -17.93 22.57
C ALA A 185 -22.44 -17.74 23.78
N LEU A 186 -21.98 -16.52 24.05
CA LEU A 186 -21.17 -16.21 25.23
C LEU A 186 -21.96 -16.37 26.52
N ALA A 187 -23.21 -15.90 26.55
CA ALA A 187 -24.10 -16.04 27.69
C ALA A 187 -24.40 -17.52 28.00
N ALA A 188 -24.71 -18.33 26.98
CA ALA A 188 -24.97 -19.76 27.13
C ALA A 188 -23.74 -20.57 27.57
N ALA A 189 -22.53 -20.08 27.26
CA ALA A 189 -21.29 -20.66 27.75
C ALA A 189 -20.96 -20.27 29.20
N GLY A 190 -21.73 -19.36 29.82
CA GLY A 190 -21.53 -18.92 31.20
C GLY A 190 -20.25 -18.09 31.40
N LEU A 191 -19.76 -17.42 30.35
CA LEU A 191 -18.53 -16.65 30.42
C LEU A 191 -18.80 -15.30 31.11
N GLY A 192 -18.00 -14.96 32.13
CA GLY A 192 -18.09 -13.68 32.86
C GLY A 192 -17.56 -12.46 32.10
N VAL A 193 -17.48 -12.52 30.78
CA VAL A 193 -16.92 -11.47 29.92
C VAL A 193 -18.06 -10.61 29.35
N ARG A 194 -18.00 -9.28 29.54
CA ARG A 194 -19.06 -8.37 29.09
C ARG A 194 -19.01 -8.18 27.57
N VAL A 195 -20.14 -8.39 26.89
CA VAL A 195 -20.27 -8.05 25.46
C VAL A 195 -20.50 -6.55 25.35
N LEU A 196 -19.56 -5.82 24.74
CA LEU A 196 -19.63 -4.36 24.60
C LEU A 196 -20.33 -3.93 23.32
N GLY A 197 -20.44 -4.79 22.31
CA GLY A 197 -21.13 -4.48 21.06
C GLY A 197 -20.51 -5.14 19.84
N GLY A 198 -20.97 -4.73 18.66
CA GLY A 198 -20.61 -5.35 17.39
C GLY A 198 -20.44 -4.32 16.27
N MET A 199 -19.22 -4.23 15.75
CA MET A 199 -18.88 -3.41 14.60
C MET A 199 -19.30 -4.12 13.30
N PRO A 200 -20.09 -3.46 12.42
CA PRO A 200 -20.41 -4.04 11.12
C PRO A 200 -19.17 -4.08 10.24
N LYS A 201 -19.17 -4.98 9.23
CA LYS A 201 -18.17 -4.93 8.16
C LYS A 201 -18.39 -3.67 7.32
N ASP A 202 -17.50 -2.69 7.49
CA ASP A 202 -17.56 -1.41 6.78
C ASP A 202 -16.17 -1.05 6.23
N PRO A 203 -15.95 -1.14 4.90
CA PRO A 203 -14.68 -0.77 4.29
C PRO A 203 -14.29 0.69 4.47
N SER A 204 -15.26 1.59 4.74
CA SER A 204 -15.02 3.03 4.88
C SER A 204 -14.31 3.42 6.18
N ILE A 205 -14.20 2.49 7.14
CA ILE A 205 -13.50 2.65 8.41
C ILE A 205 -12.26 1.74 8.53
N SER A 206 -11.83 1.15 7.41
CA SER A 206 -10.56 0.41 7.35
C SER A 206 -9.39 1.39 7.34
N ILE A 207 -8.30 1.07 8.04
CA ILE A 207 -7.02 1.81 7.95
C ILE A 207 -6.12 1.01 7.00
N PRO A 208 -5.77 1.53 5.81
CA PRO A 208 -4.93 0.79 4.87
C PRO A 208 -3.54 0.51 5.47
N GLU A 209 -3.03 -0.70 5.24
CA GLU A 209 -1.67 -1.10 5.59
C GLU A 209 -0.70 -0.84 4.42
N ARG A 210 0.57 -0.64 4.76
CA ARG A 210 1.70 -0.52 3.83
C ARG A 210 2.80 -1.51 4.23
N HIS A 211 3.84 -1.62 3.39
CA HIS A 211 4.98 -2.53 3.61
C HIS A 211 5.68 -2.38 4.98
N LEU A 212 5.55 -1.25 5.67
CA LEU A 212 6.09 -0.98 7.02
C LEU A 212 4.98 -0.56 8.01
N GLY A 213 3.76 -1.13 7.91
CA GLY A 213 2.65 -0.86 8.85
C GLY A 213 1.58 0.09 8.31
N LEU A 214 0.67 0.58 9.16
CA LEU A 214 -0.49 1.39 8.74
C LEU A 214 -0.09 2.65 7.96
N THR A 215 -0.86 3.07 6.96
CA THR A 215 -0.77 4.42 6.35
C THR A 215 -0.91 5.52 7.41
N THR A 216 -0.26 6.68 7.24
CA THR A 216 -0.29 7.76 8.26
C THR A 216 -1.66 8.46 8.25
N PRO A 217 -2.02 9.23 9.30
CA PRO A 217 -3.27 9.98 9.32
C PRO A 217 -3.48 10.92 8.12
N PRO A 218 -2.47 11.69 7.65
CA PRO A 218 -2.61 12.54 6.45
C PRO A 218 -2.83 11.76 5.15
N GLU A 219 -2.56 10.46 5.13
CA GLU A 219 -2.71 9.60 3.96
C GLU A 219 -4.07 8.89 3.93
N GLN A 220 -4.90 9.06 4.96
CA GLN A 220 -6.23 8.46 5.00
C GLN A 220 -7.15 9.09 3.95
N PRO A 221 -7.96 8.28 3.24
CA PRO A 221 -9.05 8.80 2.42
C PRO A 221 -9.98 9.70 3.26
N GLY A 222 -10.12 10.98 2.87
CA GLY A 222 -10.88 11.96 3.66
C GLY A 222 -10.15 12.50 4.90
N ALA A 223 -8.82 12.59 4.85
CA ALA A 223 -7.95 13.15 5.89
C ALA A 223 -8.56 14.40 6.55
N GLY A 224 -8.61 14.40 7.90
CA GLY A 224 -9.23 15.43 8.74
C GLY A 224 -10.59 15.06 9.36
N ASP A 225 -11.37 14.15 8.78
CA ASP A 225 -12.65 13.65 9.34
C ASP A 225 -12.63 12.14 9.65
N TYR A 226 -11.53 11.43 9.36
CA TYR A 226 -11.46 9.98 9.50
C TYR A 226 -11.68 9.50 10.95
N ALA A 227 -10.90 10.01 11.91
CA ALA A 227 -11.06 9.66 13.32
C ALA A 227 -12.45 10.03 13.86
N ALA A 228 -13.01 11.17 13.43
CA ALA A 228 -14.34 11.62 13.85
C ALA A 228 -15.46 10.73 13.28
N ARG A 229 -15.34 10.29 12.01
CA ARG A 229 -16.22 9.28 11.40
C ARG A 229 -16.17 7.97 12.16
N LEU A 230 -14.98 7.47 12.45
CA LEU A 230 -14.77 6.24 13.19
C LEU A 230 -15.36 6.33 14.61
N GLY A 231 -15.18 7.47 15.29
CA GLY A 231 -15.81 7.76 16.57
C GLY A 231 -17.34 7.72 16.54
N ARG A 232 -17.97 8.25 15.48
CA ARG A 232 -19.43 8.16 15.29
C ARG A 232 -19.91 6.71 15.13
N VAL A 233 -19.20 5.90 14.35
CA VAL A 233 -19.54 4.48 14.17
C VAL A 233 -19.42 3.73 15.49
N ILE A 234 -18.30 3.89 16.19
CA ILE A 234 -18.06 3.25 17.50
C ILE A 234 -19.11 3.67 18.52
N ALA A 235 -19.47 4.95 18.58
CA ALA A 235 -20.49 5.44 19.51
C ALA A 235 -21.89 4.86 19.26
N GLY A 236 -22.19 4.45 18.01
CA GLY A 236 -23.45 3.78 17.66
C GLY A 236 -23.40 2.26 17.77
N ALA A 237 -22.21 1.65 17.73
CA ALA A 237 -22.02 0.20 17.69
C ALA A 237 -21.64 -0.42 19.04
N LEU A 238 -21.01 0.36 19.93
CA LEU A 238 -20.51 -0.09 21.23
C LEU A 238 -21.19 0.65 22.40
N ASP A 239 -21.40 -0.08 23.50
CA ASP A 239 -21.81 0.44 24.79
C ASP A 239 -20.61 1.09 25.50
N LEU A 240 -20.46 2.41 25.29
CA LEU A 240 -19.36 3.18 25.87
C LEU A 240 -19.51 3.40 27.38
N ASP A 241 -20.73 3.34 27.91
CA ASP A 241 -20.97 3.50 29.35
C ASP A 241 -20.51 2.22 30.07
N ALA A 242 -20.88 1.06 29.54
CA ALA A 242 -20.34 -0.24 29.99
C ALA A 242 -18.80 -0.31 29.93
N LEU A 243 -18.20 0.26 28.88
CA LEU A 243 -16.75 0.32 28.74
C LEU A 243 -16.10 1.21 29.80
N LEU A 244 -16.70 2.36 30.11
CA LEU A 244 -16.22 3.28 31.15
C LEU A 244 -16.42 2.71 32.56
N GLU A 245 -17.52 2.00 32.82
CA GLU A 245 -17.73 1.21 34.04
C GLU A 245 -16.62 0.16 34.18
N LEU A 246 -16.39 -0.64 33.14
CA LEU A 246 -15.34 -1.67 33.13
C LEU A 246 -13.96 -1.06 33.42
N ALA A 247 -13.62 0.04 32.74
CA ALA A 247 -12.36 0.76 32.93
C ALA A 247 -12.22 1.34 34.36
N SER A 248 -13.34 1.66 35.01
CA SER A 248 -13.39 2.21 36.38
C SER A 248 -13.32 1.14 37.46
N ASP A 249 -13.79 -0.08 37.18
CA ASP A 249 -13.70 -1.25 38.07
C ASP A 249 -12.26 -1.72 38.31
N ALA A 250 -11.26 -1.14 37.61
CA ALA A 250 -9.84 -1.28 37.94
C ALA A 250 -9.44 -0.60 39.27
N ARG A 251 -10.41 -0.15 40.08
CA ARG A 251 -10.20 0.50 41.38
C ARG A 251 -10.65 -0.41 42.53
N GLY A 252 -9.76 -0.63 43.50
CA GLY A 252 -10.21 -0.71 44.91
C GLY A 252 -10.77 0.66 45.36
N PRO A 253 -11.69 0.71 46.35
CA PRO A 253 -12.40 1.94 46.71
C PRO A 253 -11.47 3.08 47.18
N VAL A 254 -11.84 4.32 46.84
CA VAL A 254 -11.14 5.54 47.30
C VAL A 254 -11.56 5.83 48.75
N PRO A 255 -10.62 5.98 49.71
CA PRO A 255 -10.97 6.45 51.04
C PRO A 255 -11.55 7.88 50.97
N PRO A 256 -12.69 8.17 51.62
CA PRO A 256 -13.34 9.49 51.60
C PRO A 256 -12.42 10.65 51.99
N ALA A 257 -11.38 10.38 52.80
CA ALA A 257 -10.40 11.36 53.23
C ALA A 257 -9.55 11.97 52.09
N ALA A 258 -9.29 11.22 51.01
CA ALA A 258 -8.48 11.71 49.89
C ALA A 258 -9.25 12.68 48.97
N VAL A 259 -10.58 12.52 48.88
CA VAL A 259 -11.45 13.41 48.09
C VAL A 259 -11.69 14.73 48.82
N ALA A 260 -11.83 14.68 50.15
CA ALA A 260 -11.95 15.88 50.98
C ALA A 260 -10.68 16.75 50.96
N ALA A 261 -9.49 16.14 50.92
CA ALA A 261 -8.22 16.87 50.84
C ALA A 261 -8.01 17.57 49.47
N ALA A 262 -8.44 16.95 48.37
CA ALA A 262 -8.35 17.54 47.04
C ALA A 262 -9.38 18.66 46.81
N ALA A 263 -10.59 18.54 47.38
CA ALA A 263 -11.63 19.56 47.28
C ALA A 263 -11.33 20.80 48.16
N ALA A 264 -10.69 20.62 49.32
CA ALA A 264 -10.29 21.73 50.20
C ALA A 264 -9.19 22.63 49.60
N SER A 265 -8.40 22.13 48.64
CA SER A 265 -7.36 22.91 47.94
C SER A 265 -7.90 23.76 46.78
N ALA A 266 -9.20 23.69 46.46
CA ALA A 266 -9.80 24.39 45.32
C ALA A 266 -10.44 25.76 45.68
N ALA A 267 -10.41 26.20 46.94
CA ALA A 267 -11.05 27.43 47.38
C ALA A 267 -10.06 28.48 47.92
N ALA A 268 -9.47 29.26 47.00
CA ALA A 268 -9.10 30.69 47.08
C ALA A 268 -7.95 30.99 46.09
N PRO A 269 -8.02 32.07 45.28
CA PRO A 269 -6.89 32.46 44.44
C PRO A 269 -5.78 33.06 45.31
N ALA A 270 -4.70 32.32 45.52
CA ALA A 270 -3.47 32.87 46.08
C ALA A 270 -2.85 33.91 45.11
N PRO A 271 -2.19 34.96 45.62
CA PRO A 271 -1.50 35.95 44.77
C PRO A 271 -0.47 35.27 43.86
N PRO A 272 -0.21 35.82 42.66
CA PRO A 272 0.66 35.16 41.68
C PRO A 272 2.03 34.88 42.29
N PRO A 273 2.54 33.63 42.22
CA PRO A 273 3.88 33.34 42.69
C PRO A 273 4.90 34.16 41.89
N ARG A 274 5.93 34.67 42.58
CA ARG A 274 7.08 35.31 41.94
C ARG A 274 7.62 34.39 40.84
N PRO A 275 8.05 34.93 39.68
CA PRO A 275 8.61 34.10 38.62
C PRO A 275 9.77 33.26 39.19
N PRO A 276 9.81 31.94 38.92
CA PRO A 276 10.93 31.13 39.37
C PRO A 276 12.23 31.72 38.80
N PRO A 277 13.37 31.60 39.51
CA PRO A 277 14.65 31.99 38.95
C PRO A 277 14.81 31.31 37.59
N ARG A 278 15.13 32.09 36.55
CA ARG A 278 15.38 31.57 35.20
C ARG A 278 16.47 30.52 35.32
N ARG A 279 16.10 29.24 35.25
CA ARG A 279 17.08 28.15 35.09
C ARG A 279 17.91 28.51 33.85
N PRO A 280 19.24 28.35 33.88
CA PRO A 280 20.03 28.52 32.66
C PRO A 280 19.41 27.64 31.58
N ARG A 281 19.16 28.21 30.38
CA ARG A 281 18.59 27.46 29.26
C ARG A 281 19.57 26.34 28.93
N GLY A 282 19.11 25.09 29.01
CA GLY A 282 19.93 23.95 28.59
C GLY A 282 20.16 23.96 27.07
N PRO A 283 20.95 23.00 26.56
CA PRO A 283 21.30 22.98 25.15
C PRO A 283 20.04 22.80 24.29
N ARG A 284 20.02 23.44 23.13
CA ARG A 284 18.92 23.34 22.16
C ARG A 284 19.18 22.19 21.21
N ILE A 285 18.23 21.26 21.10
CA ILE A 285 18.32 20.09 20.23
C ILE A 285 17.24 20.19 19.17
N GLY A 286 17.66 20.24 17.90
CA GLY A 286 16.75 20.22 16.76
C GLY A 286 16.21 18.81 16.53
N VAL A 287 14.89 18.63 16.47
CA VAL A 287 14.24 17.35 16.19
C VAL A 287 13.62 17.39 14.79
N ALA A 288 14.11 16.55 13.88
CA ALA A 288 13.62 16.51 12.50
C ALA A 288 12.21 15.90 12.46
N ARG A 289 11.16 16.67 12.16
CA ARG A 289 9.78 16.20 12.29
C ARG A 289 8.92 16.60 11.10
N ASP A 290 8.68 15.65 10.21
CA ASP A 290 7.83 15.80 9.02
C ASP A 290 7.44 14.43 8.42
N GLY A 291 6.94 14.40 7.19
CA GLY A 291 6.55 13.17 6.50
C GLY A 291 7.70 12.19 6.24
N ALA A 292 8.96 12.64 6.26
CA ALA A 292 10.14 11.77 6.12
C ALA A 292 10.62 11.24 7.47
N PHE A 293 10.49 12.03 8.55
CA PHE A 293 11.00 11.69 9.88
C PHE A 293 9.90 11.78 10.94
N LEU A 294 9.29 10.64 11.26
CA LEU A 294 8.12 10.53 12.15
C LEU A 294 8.20 9.40 13.17
N PHE A 295 9.25 8.57 13.14
CA PHE A 295 9.43 7.47 14.08
C PHE A 295 10.18 7.96 15.32
N TYR A 296 9.41 8.31 16.35
CA TYR A 296 9.91 8.79 17.63
C TYR A 296 9.14 8.14 18.77
N TYR A 297 9.85 7.66 19.78
CA TYR A 297 9.23 7.37 21.08
C TYR A 297 8.98 8.69 21.81
N SER A 298 7.71 8.97 22.14
CA SER A 298 7.37 10.19 22.88
C SER A 298 8.07 10.24 24.25
N ASP A 299 8.37 9.09 24.85
CA ASP A 299 9.10 8.99 26.11
C ASP A 299 10.56 9.43 25.97
N ASN A 300 11.24 9.12 24.85
CA ASN A 300 12.60 9.61 24.59
C ASN A 300 12.67 11.13 24.57
N LEU A 301 11.73 11.78 23.89
CA LEU A 301 11.66 13.24 23.82
C LEU A 301 11.41 13.84 25.21
N HIS A 302 10.59 13.18 26.04
CA HIS A 302 10.40 13.58 27.42
C HIS A 302 11.69 13.46 28.24
N LEU A 303 12.39 12.33 28.15
CA LEU A 303 13.65 12.09 28.87
C LEU A 303 14.74 13.10 28.50
N LEU A 304 14.80 13.55 27.24
CA LEU A 304 15.69 14.64 26.83
C LEU A 304 15.32 15.98 27.47
N ALA A 305 14.03 16.31 27.50
CA ALA A 305 13.54 17.53 28.13
C ALA A 305 13.77 17.50 29.66
N GLU A 306 13.56 16.34 30.29
CA GLU A 306 13.83 16.11 31.72
C GLU A 306 15.32 16.23 32.05
N ALA A 307 16.19 15.70 31.19
CA ALA A 307 17.64 15.88 31.27
C ALA A 307 18.08 17.35 31.03
N GLY A 308 17.15 18.21 30.63
CA GLY A 308 17.31 19.67 30.56
C GLY A 308 17.50 20.23 29.16
N ALA A 309 17.26 19.46 28.09
CA ALA A 309 17.32 19.98 26.73
C ALA A 309 16.08 20.81 26.38
N GLU A 310 16.28 21.84 25.56
CA GLU A 310 15.19 22.54 24.87
C GLU A 310 15.03 21.92 23.47
N LEU A 311 13.92 21.22 23.23
CA LEU A 311 13.65 20.59 21.95
C LEU A 311 13.00 21.57 20.97
N VAL A 312 13.53 21.65 19.75
CA VAL A 312 13.04 22.53 18.68
C VAL A 312 12.75 21.69 17.45
N GLU A 313 11.48 21.57 17.07
CA GLU A 313 11.10 20.80 15.88
C GLU A 313 11.44 21.60 14.60
N PHE A 314 11.90 20.91 13.55
CA PHE A 314 12.14 21.48 12.21
C PHE A 314 11.85 20.43 11.13
N SER A 315 11.57 20.85 9.89
CA SER A 315 11.26 19.96 8.77
C SER A 315 12.37 19.94 7.72
N PRO A 316 13.11 18.83 7.56
CA PRO A 316 14.00 18.66 6.42
C PRO A 316 13.33 18.76 5.04
N LEU A 317 12.03 18.47 4.95
CA LEU A 317 11.26 18.57 3.70
C LEU A 317 10.79 19.97 3.33
N ALA A 318 10.54 20.85 4.31
CA ALA A 318 9.87 22.12 4.09
C ALA A 318 10.72 23.33 4.49
N ASP A 319 11.53 23.22 5.55
CA ASP A 319 12.33 24.34 6.02
C ASP A 319 13.58 24.52 5.16
N GLY A 320 13.88 25.78 4.80
CA GLY A 320 15.10 26.12 4.07
C GLY A 320 16.33 26.31 4.97
N ALA A 321 16.15 26.34 6.29
CA ALA A 321 17.24 26.57 7.24
C ALA A 321 17.05 25.84 8.57
N LEU A 322 18.17 25.45 9.19
CA LEU A 322 18.16 24.94 10.56
C LEU A 322 17.79 26.07 11.54
N PRO A 323 17.03 25.77 12.61
CA PRO A 323 16.85 26.72 13.69
C PRO A 323 18.19 27.24 14.22
N PRO A 324 18.32 28.54 14.52
CA PRO A 324 19.58 29.10 14.98
C PRO A 324 19.94 28.57 16.37
N GLY A 325 21.23 28.56 16.74
CA GLY A 325 21.68 28.28 18.10
C GLY A 325 21.40 26.86 18.61
N LEU A 326 21.42 25.88 17.71
CA LEU A 326 21.34 24.46 18.06
C LEU A 326 22.71 23.93 18.48
N SER A 327 22.71 23.06 19.49
CA SER A 327 23.88 22.32 19.96
C SER A 327 23.82 20.84 19.55
N GLY A 328 22.61 20.33 19.29
CA GLY A 328 22.41 18.97 18.79
C GLY A 328 21.30 18.84 17.75
N LEU A 329 21.31 17.74 17.01
CA LEU A 329 20.23 17.29 16.12
C LEU A 329 19.84 15.84 16.48
N TYR A 330 18.54 15.58 16.56
CA TYR A 330 17.97 14.23 16.61
C TYR A 330 17.15 14.01 15.35
N ILE A 331 17.61 13.08 14.50
CA ILE A 331 16.95 12.69 13.25
C ILE A 331 16.47 11.24 13.40
N GLY A 332 15.21 11.07 13.79
CA GLY A 332 14.59 9.75 13.97
C GLY A 332 14.41 9.01 12.65
N GLY A 333 13.72 7.86 12.72
CA GLY A 333 13.38 7.11 11.52
C GLY A 333 12.15 7.65 10.79
N GLY A 334 11.79 6.97 9.71
CA GLY A 334 10.61 7.24 8.92
C GLY A 334 10.79 6.73 7.50
N TYR A 335 10.26 7.47 6.53
CA TYR A 335 10.19 7.08 5.12
C TYR A 335 10.94 8.06 4.21
N PRO A 336 12.24 8.32 4.42
CA PRO A 336 12.98 9.24 3.58
C PRO A 336 12.98 8.82 2.10
N GLU A 337 12.82 7.54 1.79
CA GLU A 337 12.75 7.02 0.42
C GLU A 337 11.51 7.47 -0.35
N ARG A 338 10.39 7.71 0.33
CA ARG A 338 9.16 8.25 -0.29
C ARG A 338 9.25 9.74 -0.56
N HIS A 339 10.25 10.39 0.03
CA HIS A 339 10.51 11.81 -0.13
C HIS A 339 11.92 12.08 -0.67
N ALA A 340 12.58 11.07 -1.26
CA ALA A 340 13.98 11.14 -1.66
C ALA A 340 14.24 12.29 -2.63
N ALA A 341 13.33 12.51 -3.59
CA ALA A 341 13.42 13.63 -4.53
C ALA A 341 13.34 15.00 -3.83
N ARG A 342 12.41 15.16 -2.89
CA ARG A 342 12.23 16.42 -2.12
C ARG A 342 13.39 16.68 -1.17
N LEU A 343 13.86 15.65 -0.47
CA LEU A 343 15.03 15.73 0.41
C LEU A 343 16.30 16.07 -0.38
N ALA A 344 16.49 15.45 -1.55
CA ALA A 344 17.60 15.78 -2.44
C ALA A 344 17.53 17.22 -2.96
N ALA A 345 16.33 17.68 -3.36
CA ALA A 345 16.09 19.03 -3.85
C ALA A 345 16.33 20.12 -2.80
N ASN A 346 16.16 19.82 -1.50
CA ASN A 346 16.46 20.77 -0.42
C ASN A 346 17.98 20.84 -0.14
N GLU A 347 18.74 21.33 -1.12
CA GLU A 347 20.21 21.43 -1.02
C GLU A 347 20.66 22.32 0.13
N GLY A 348 19.90 23.38 0.43
CA GLY A 348 20.17 24.30 1.53
C GLY A 348 20.13 23.62 2.89
N MET A 349 19.11 22.81 3.16
CA MET A 349 19.03 22.03 4.38
C MET A 349 20.13 20.97 4.44
N ARG A 350 20.37 20.21 3.36
CA ARG A 350 21.43 19.18 3.33
C ARG A 350 22.81 19.78 3.63
N ALA A 351 23.14 20.91 3.02
CA ALA A 351 24.40 21.61 3.27
C ALA A 351 24.54 22.08 4.72
N GLN A 352 23.46 22.59 5.32
CA GLN A 352 23.45 23.03 6.71
C GLN A 352 23.62 21.87 7.70
N VAL A 353 22.97 20.73 7.47
CA VAL A 353 23.15 19.53 8.32
C VAL A 353 24.59 19.00 8.21
N ALA A 354 25.15 18.96 7.00
CA ALA A 354 26.55 18.57 6.79
C ALA A 354 27.53 19.52 7.52
N ALA A 355 27.32 20.84 7.39
CA ALA A 355 28.13 21.85 8.08
C ALA A 355 27.99 21.77 9.60
N PHE A 356 26.78 21.52 10.11
CA PHE A 356 26.52 21.33 11.53
C PHE A 356 27.35 20.18 12.11
N SER A 357 27.36 19.03 11.43
CA SER A 357 28.19 17.87 11.81
C SER A 357 29.69 18.19 11.72
N ALA A 358 30.13 18.83 10.62
CA ALA A 358 31.53 19.17 10.40
C ALA A 358 32.09 20.16 11.43
N ALA A 359 31.28 21.11 11.89
CA ALA A 359 31.63 22.12 12.89
C ALA A 359 31.63 21.58 14.33
N GLY A 360 31.33 20.29 14.55
CA GLY A 360 31.37 19.65 15.86
C GLY A 360 30.04 19.66 16.62
N GLY A 361 28.93 19.97 15.95
CA GLY A 361 27.59 19.76 16.49
C GLY A 361 27.30 18.28 16.75
N VAL A 362 26.47 18.00 17.76
CA VAL A 362 26.08 16.62 18.12
C VAL A 362 24.93 16.17 17.22
N VAL A 363 25.06 15.03 16.54
CA VAL A 363 23.98 14.49 15.70
C VAL A 363 23.71 13.04 16.09
N TYR A 364 22.48 12.74 16.50
CA TYR A 364 22.00 11.38 16.74
C TYR A 364 20.94 11.04 15.70
N ALA A 365 21.11 9.93 14.97
CA ALA A 365 20.21 9.52 13.91
C ALA A 365 19.84 8.03 13.95
N GLU A 366 18.58 7.74 13.67
CA GLU A 366 18.02 6.38 13.72
C GLU A 366 17.37 6.01 12.38
N CYS A 367 17.60 4.79 11.88
CA CYS A 367 17.00 4.19 10.68
C CYS A 367 16.95 5.14 9.47
N GLY A 368 15.80 5.76 9.19
CA GLY A 368 15.66 6.76 8.12
C GLY A 368 16.64 7.94 8.26
N GLY A 369 16.99 8.34 9.47
CA GLY A 369 18.03 9.34 9.71
C GLY A 369 19.41 8.89 9.25
N LEU A 370 19.77 7.61 9.43
CA LEU A 370 21.02 7.04 8.88
C LEU A 370 21.02 7.11 7.34
N MET A 371 19.89 6.80 6.71
CA MET A 371 19.73 6.89 5.25
C MET A 371 19.92 8.32 4.74
N TYR A 372 19.35 9.30 5.44
CA TYR A 372 19.49 10.72 5.11
C TYR A 372 20.90 11.27 5.34
N LEU A 373 21.64 10.76 6.33
CA LEU A 373 23.03 11.15 6.58
C LEU A 373 24.04 10.47 5.64
N GLY A 374 23.64 9.43 4.91
CA GLY A 374 24.45 8.80 3.87
C GLY A 374 24.73 9.71 2.67
N ALA A 375 25.58 9.25 1.75
CA ALA A 375 25.94 9.97 0.53
C ALA A 375 24.78 10.02 -0.46
N ALA A 376 24.04 8.93 -0.58
CA ALA A 376 22.88 8.83 -1.45
C ALA A 376 21.85 7.82 -0.92
N LEU A 377 20.62 7.95 -1.41
CA LEU A 377 19.53 7.01 -1.18
C LEU A 377 19.04 6.49 -2.53
N GLU A 378 19.16 5.18 -2.72
CA GLU A 378 18.73 4.43 -3.89
C GLU A 378 17.34 3.84 -3.63
N THR A 379 16.36 4.22 -4.45
CA THR A 379 14.97 3.75 -4.34
C THR A 379 14.39 3.42 -5.71
N ASP A 380 13.35 2.59 -5.74
CA ASP A 380 12.65 2.22 -6.96
C ASP A 380 11.99 3.44 -7.60
N ALA A 381 12.01 3.53 -8.93
CA ALA A 381 11.45 4.67 -9.68
C ALA A 381 9.95 4.96 -9.40
N GLY A 382 9.21 4.00 -8.82
CA GLY A 382 7.80 4.13 -8.46
C GLY A 382 7.52 4.55 -7.01
N GLN A 383 8.53 4.65 -6.13
CA GLN A 383 8.34 5.06 -4.73
C GLN A 383 8.65 6.54 -4.48
N ALA A 384 9.29 7.23 -5.43
CA ALA A 384 9.89 8.54 -5.20
C ALA A 384 8.97 9.76 -5.40
N ASP A 385 7.74 9.59 -5.87
CA ASP A 385 6.79 10.68 -6.16
C ASP A 385 5.35 10.36 -5.69
N ASP A 386 5.12 10.35 -4.37
CA ASP A 386 3.77 10.54 -3.80
C ASP A 386 3.64 11.96 -3.25
N GLY A 387 3.62 12.92 -4.16
CA GLY A 387 3.09 14.25 -3.86
C GLY A 387 1.57 14.19 -3.83
N GLY A 388 0.98 14.08 -2.63
CA GLY A 388 -0.42 14.40 -2.31
C GLY A 388 -1.44 14.21 -3.43
N GLY A 389 -1.92 12.98 -3.60
CA GLY A 389 -3.07 12.66 -4.45
C GLY A 389 -3.70 11.35 -4.01
N GLY A 390 -4.83 11.43 -3.30
CA GLY A 390 -5.54 10.27 -2.77
C GLY A 390 -6.03 9.34 -3.87
N GLY A 391 -5.70 8.06 -3.73
CA GLY A 391 -6.17 6.96 -4.56
C GLY A 391 -5.91 5.64 -3.84
N GLY A 392 -6.73 5.32 -2.84
CA GLY A 392 -6.63 4.09 -2.06
C GLY A 392 -7.10 2.88 -2.85
N GLY A 393 -6.16 2.01 -3.23
CA GLY A 393 -6.42 0.62 -3.60
C GLY A 393 -5.75 -0.28 -2.58
N ALA A 394 -6.55 -0.89 -1.69
CA ALA A 394 -6.08 -1.84 -0.70
C ALA A 394 -5.95 -3.23 -1.34
N ASP A 395 -4.72 -3.69 -1.55
CA ASP A 395 -4.42 -5.11 -1.78
C ASP A 395 -3.24 -5.52 -0.89
N GLY A 396 -3.58 -5.99 0.32
CA GLY A 396 -2.65 -6.72 1.18
C GLY A 396 -2.45 -8.12 0.62
N GLY A 397 -1.21 -8.48 0.31
CA GLY A 397 -0.85 -9.85 0.01
C GLY A 397 0.67 -10.02 -0.16
N ASP A 398 1.23 -10.57 0.91
CA ASP A 398 2.55 -11.18 1.12
C ASP A 398 3.34 -11.58 -0.15
N SER A 399 4.64 -11.26 -0.13
CA SER A 399 5.61 -11.59 -1.17
C SER A 399 6.70 -12.51 -0.60
N GLY A 400 6.46 -13.81 -0.66
CA GLY A 400 7.49 -14.83 -0.56
C GLY A 400 8.15 -15.08 -1.93
N SER A 401 9.45 -14.85 -2.02
CA SER A 401 10.42 -15.51 -2.93
C SER A 401 10.21 -15.47 -4.47
N SER A 402 11.01 -14.66 -5.18
CA SER A 402 12.05 -15.20 -6.09
C SER A 402 13.13 -14.13 -6.41
N ARG A 403 14.36 -14.59 -6.61
CA ARG A 403 15.61 -13.80 -6.61
C ARG A 403 15.69 -12.75 -7.73
N ALA A 404 16.07 -11.53 -7.34
CA ALA A 404 16.87 -10.51 -8.05
C ALA A 404 16.72 -10.42 -9.58
N ALA A 405 15.62 -9.85 -10.06
CA ALA A 405 15.67 -9.03 -11.27
C ALA A 405 16.24 -7.65 -10.86
N ALA A 406 17.34 -7.22 -11.48
CA ALA A 406 17.96 -5.93 -11.19
C ALA A 406 16.97 -4.79 -11.52
N LYS A 407 16.30 -4.26 -10.50
CA LYS A 407 15.47 -3.07 -10.59
C LYS A 407 16.36 -1.85 -10.88
N CYS A 408 15.93 -0.96 -11.76
CA CYS A 408 16.63 0.30 -11.99
C CYS A 408 16.30 1.25 -10.85
N LEU A 409 17.24 1.33 -9.92
CA LEU A 409 17.17 2.19 -8.75
C LEU A 409 17.53 3.61 -9.17
N ARG A 410 16.73 4.59 -8.75
CA ARG A 410 17.11 6.01 -8.81
C ARG A 410 17.93 6.34 -7.57
N SER A 411 19.10 6.91 -7.79
CA SER A 411 19.97 7.38 -6.71
C SER A 411 19.74 8.88 -6.48
N PHE A 412 19.44 9.25 -5.24
CA PHE A 412 19.19 10.62 -4.82
C PHE A 412 20.30 11.08 -3.87
N PRO A 413 20.97 12.22 -4.13
CA PRO A 413 22.00 12.72 -3.24
C PRO A 413 21.41 13.11 -1.88
N MET A 414 22.03 12.65 -0.82
CA MET A 414 21.64 12.90 0.56
C MET A 414 22.66 13.84 1.24
N VAL A 415 22.75 13.87 2.57
CA VAL A 415 23.61 14.85 3.28
C VAL A 415 25.11 14.55 3.06
N GLY A 416 25.49 13.26 3.01
CA GLY A 416 26.87 12.85 2.77
C GLY A 416 27.82 12.99 3.97
N VAL A 417 27.30 12.90 5.20
CA VAL A 417 28.17 12.75 6.39
C VAL A 417 28.89 11.41 6.34
N PHE A 418 28.17 10.36 5.94
CA PHE A 418 28.74 9.04 5.71
C PHE A 418 28.94 8.78 4.21
N PRO A 419 30.04 8.11 3.82
CA PRO A 419 30.40 7.93 2.41
C PRO A 419 29.61 6.83 1.70
N PHE A 420 28.86 6.00 2.43
CA PHE A 420 28.03 4.94 1.84
C PHE A 420 26.70 5.50 1.33
N ALA A 421 26.13 4.83 0.34
CA ALA A 421 24.73 4.99 -0.01
C ALA A 421 23.87 3.99 0.75
N THR A 422 22.57 4.23 0.79
CA THR A 422 21.58 3.25 1.26
C THR A 422 20.67 2.89 0.12
N ARG A 423 20.21 1.65 0.06
CA ARG A 423 19.32 1.15 -0.99
C ARG A 423 18.12 0.45 -0.38
N ILE A 424 16.92 0.72 -0.87
CA ILE A 424 15.74 -0.06 -0.51
C ILE A 424 15.86 -1.45 -1.12
N ALA A 425 15.98 -2.48 -0.28
CA ALA A 425 16.11 -3.87 -0.70
C ALA A 425 14.77 -4.37 -1.25
N ALA A 426 14.59 -4.25 -2.56
CA ALA A 426 13.47 -4.79 -3.26
C ALA A 426 13.39 -6.33 -3.14
N GLY A 427 12.54 -6.83 -2.26
CA GLY A 427 12.39 -8.26 -2.00
C GLY A 427 13.43 -8.86 -1.04
N GLY A 428 14.18 -8.02 -0.33
CA GLY A 428 15.01 -8.45 0.80
C GLY A 428 14.17 -8.84 2.01
N ARG A 429 14.70 -9.69 2.90
CA ARG A 429 14.05 -9.94 4.20
C ARG A 429 14.03 -8.63 4.99
N MET A 430 12.84 -8.21 5.40
CA MET A 430 12.66 -7.10 6.34
C MET A 430 13.51 -7.36 7.58
N ALA A 431 14.39 -6.41 7.93
CA ALA A 431 15.07 -6.45 9.21
C ALA A 431 14.11 -5.88 10.25
N MET A 432 13.41 -6.78 10.96
CA MET A 432 12.46 -6.44 12.02
C MET A 432 12.71 -7.29 13.26
N GLY A 433 12.64 -6.66 14.42
CA GLY A 433 12.48 -7.36 15.69
C GLY A 433 13.28 -6.73 16.81
N TYR A 434 13.13 -7.31 18.00
CA TYR A 434 13.90 -6.91 19.18
C TYR A 434 15.37 -7.25 19.04
N VAL A 435 16.21 -6.33 19.52
CA VAL A 435 17.66 -6.48 19.56
C VAL A 435 18.22 -6.06 20.92
N GLU A 436 19.37 -6.63 21.27
CA GLU A 436 20.23 -6.15 22.34
C GLU A 436 21.41 -5.39 21.73
N VAL A 437 21.75 -4.24 22.31
CA VAL A 437 22.86 -3.40 21.87
C VAL A 437 23.90 -3.27 22.96
N ASP A 438 25.13 -3.62 22.61
CA ASP A 438 26.32 -3.28 23.37
C ASP A 438 26.93 -2.00 22.77
N VAL A 439 26.91 -0.91 23.54
CA VAL A 439 27.58 0.34 23.22
C VAL A 439 29.07 0.21 23.54
N LEU A 440 29.92 0.39 22.54
CA LEU A 440 31.35 0.22 22.65
C LEU A 440 32.03 1.47 23.28
N PRO A 441 33.21 1.33 23.89
CA PRO A 441 33.91 2.43 24.56
C PRO A 441 34.28 3.63 23.69
N ASP A 442 34.35 3.45 22.37
CA ASP A 442 34.67 4.49 21.39
C ASP A 442 33.43 5.25 20.86
N CYS A 443 32.24 4.96 21.41
CA CYS A 443 31.02 5.70 21.07
C CYS A 443 31.15 7.19 21.47
N PRO A 444 30.93 8.14 20.54
CA PRO A 444 31.14 9.56 20.83
C PRO A 444 30.02 10.19 21.65
N LEU A 445 28.84 9.56 21.74
CA LEU A 445 27.64 10.14 22.36
C LEU A 445 27.20 9.44 23.65
N PHE A 446 27.45 8.13 23.76
CA PHE A 446 26.91 7.31 24.83
C PHE A 446 28.04 6.60 25.58
N PRO A 447 27.90 6.42 26.91
CA PRO A 447 28.84 5.63 27.68
C PRO A 447 28.84 4.17 27.23
N ALA A 448 29.97 3.48 27.40
CA ALA A 448 30.04 2.04 27.20
C ALA A 448 29.01 1.35 28.11
N THR A 449 28.11 0.56 27.53
CA THR A 449 27.01 -0.09 28.25
C THR A 449 26.59 -1.32 27.46
N SER A 450 26.28 -2.42 28.14
CA SER A 450 25.90 -3.68 27.50
C SER A 450 24.44 -4.02 27.71
N GLY A 451 23.84 -4.71 26.74
CA GLY A 451 22.47 -5.23 26.82
C GLY A 451 21.36 -4.17 26.78
N VAL A 452 21.59 -3.02 26.14
CA VAL A 452 20.56 -2.00 25.90
C VAL A 452 19.48 -2.60 25.00
N ARG A 453 18.22 -2.56 25.43
CA ARG A 453 17.08 -3.14 24.69
C ARG A 453 16.60 -2.16 23.64
N ALA A 454 16.48 -2.63 22.41
CA ALA A 454 16.10 -1.80 21.28
C ALA A 454 15.37 -2.62 20.21
N GLN A 455 15.02 -1.98 19.10
CA GLN A 455 14.48 -2.67 17.93
C GLN A 455 15.19 -2.26 16.64
N VAL A 456 15.14 -3.13 15.64
CA VAL A 456 15.45 -2.79 14.24
C VAL A 456 14.18 -2.90 13.42
N PHE A 457 14.01 -1.97 12.48
CA PHE A 457 12.85 -1.94 11.60
C PHE A 457 13.18 -1.19 10.30
N HIS A 458 13.68 -1.91 9.28
CA HIS A 458 14.00 -1.33 7.97
C HIS A 458 13.99 -2.36 6.83
N PHE A 459 13.89 -1.83 5.60
CA PHE A 459 14.05 -2.59 4.34
C PHE A 459 15.31 -2.19 3.58
N SER A 460 16.14 -1.31 4.12
CA SER A 460 17.31 -0.81 3.40
C SER A 460 18.57 -1.62 3.69
N GLU A 461 19.44 -1.71 2.71
CA GLU A 461 20.81 -2.20 2.84
C GLU A 461 21.80 -1.06 2.62
N LEU A 462 23.02 -1.22 3.12
CA LEU A 462 24.11 -0.27 2.89
C LEU A 462 24.85 -0.66 1.62
N VAL A 463 25.07 0.31 0.76
CA VAL A 463 25.82 0.17 -0.48
C VAL A 463 27.19 0.81 -0.26
N PRO A 464 28.28 0.03 -0.29
CA PRO A 464 29.63 0.57 -0.16
C PRO A 464 29.94 1.61 -1.26
N PRO A 465 30.78 2.62 -0.99
CA PRO A 465 31.24 3.54 -2.03
C PRO A 465 31.92 2.75 -3.16
N GLN A 466 31.52 3.00 -4.41
CA GLN A 466 32.21 2.42 -5.56
C GLN A 466 33.48 3.24 -5.85
N ASP A 467 34.64 2.56 -5.89
CA ASP A 467 35.89 3.21 -6.25
C ASP A 467 35.82 3.72 -7.70
N GLY A 468 35.97 5.03 -7.87
CA GLY A 468 36.05 5.66 -9.18
C GLY A 468 37.34 5.24 -9.90
N GLY A 469 37.23 4.30 -10.86
CA GLY A 469 38.27 3.92 -11.79
C GLY A 469 37.89 4.29 -13.23
N GLY A 470 38.64 5.23 -13.81
CA GLY A 470 38.43 5.76 -15.17
C GLY A 470 38.64 4.75 -16.30
N GLY A 471 38.17 5.16 -17.49
CA GLY A 471 38.18 4.36 -18.71
C GLY A 471 39.57 3.96 -19.22
N GLY A 472 39.59 2.84 -19.94
CA GLY A 472 40.73 2.34 -20.69
C GLY A 472 40.37 1.08 -21.46
N SER A 473 40.16 1.23 -22.76
CA SER A 473 40.06 0.14 -23.75
C SER A 473 41.30 -0.76 -23.72
N GLY A 474 41.11 -2.08 -23.86
CA GLY A 474 42.19 -3.01 -24.16
C GLY A 474 41.71 -4.45 -24.21
N GLY A 475 41.41 -4.94 -25.41
CA GLY A 475 41.10 -6.34 -25.65
C GLY A 475 42.30 -7.25 -25.47
N GLY A 476 42.02 -8.52 -25.16
CA GLY A 476 43.01 -9.59 -25.13
C GLY A 476 42.37 -10.88 -24.65
N GLY A 477 42.03 -11.77 -25.59
CA GLY A 477 41.47 -13.09 -25.31
C GLY A 477 42.46 -14.02 -24.61
N GLY A 478 41.92 -15.04 -23.94
CA GLY A 478 42.69 -16.10 -23.33
C GLY A 478 41.79 -17.19 -22.75
N SER A 479 41.73 -18.29 -23.48
CA SER A 479 41.01 -19.54 -23.25
C SER A 479 41.42 -20.30 -21.98
N GLY A 480 40.51 -21.13 -21.46
CA GLY A 480 40.85 -22.52 -21.09
C GLY A 480 40.32 -23.06 -19.76
N GLY A 481 39.44 -24.07 -19.87
CA GLY A 481 39.26 -25.21 -18.95
C GLY A 481 38.61 -24.94 -17.59
N GLY A 482 37.68 -25.72 -17.05
CA GLY A 482 37.20 -27.06 -17.37
C GLY A 482 36.88 -27.78 -16.05
N GLY A 483 35.69 -28.38 -15.95
CA GLY A 483 35.28 -29.36 -14.93
C GLY A 483 34.79 -28.77 -13.60
N GLU A 484 33.85 -29.36 -12.87
CA GLU A 484 33.01 -30.54 -13.09
C GLU A 484 31.97 -30.52 -11.96
N GLU A 485 30.77 -31.01 -12.24
CA GLU A 485 29.69 -31.20 -11.27
C GLU A 485 30.04 -32.31 -10.27
N SER A 486 29.65 -32.17 -9.01
CA SER A 486 29.03 -33.31 -8.29
C SER A 486 28.22 -32.86 -7.07
N ALA A 487 27.00 -33.37 -7.02
CA ALA A 487 26.11 -33.36 -5.88
C ALA A 487 26.51 -34.47 -4.89
N GLY A 488 26.25 -34.26 -3.60
CA GLY A 488 26.37 -35.30 -2.57
C GLY A 488 25.79 -34.83 -1.24
N ALA A 489 24.79 -35.57 -0.76
CA ALA A 489 23.94 -35.25 0.38
C ALA A 489 24.47 -35.78 1.73
N CYS A 490 23.88 -35.21 2.79
CA CYS A 490 23.48 -35.78 4.10
C CYS A 490 24.48 -36.43 5.08
N ASP A 491 24.28 -35.98 6.33
CA ASP A 491 24.39 -36.65 7.64
C ASP A 491 25.74 -36.76 8.38
N GLY A 492 25.70 -36.40 9.67
CA GLY A 492 26.66 -36.85 10.67
C GLY A 492 26.92 -35.87 11.82
N ALA A 493 26.12 -35.97 12.89
CA ALA A 493 26.39 -35.32 14.17
C ALA A 493 27.69 -35.85 14.81
N GLY A 494 28.44 -34.96 15.49
CA GLY A 494 29.63 -35.33 16.24
C GLY A 494 30.06 -34.22 17.21
N THR A 495 29.85 -34.48 18.49
CA THR A 495 30.23 -33.70 19.67
C THR A 495 31.73 -33.35 19.73
N GLY A 496 32.06 -32.15 20.19
CA GLY A 496 33.45 -31.78 20.50
C GLY A 496 33.55 -30.48 21.30
N SER A 497 33.92 -30.61 22.56
CA SER A 497 34.11 -29.57 23.58
C SER A 497 35.32 -28.64 23.34
N GLY A 498 35.16 -27.37 23.69
CA GLY A 498 36.15 -26.55 24.41
C GLY A 498 37.39 -26.06 23.64
N SER A 499 37.51 -24.74 23.49
CA SER A 499 38.58 -23.94 24.15
C SER A 499 38.51 -22.48 23.73
N GLU A 500 38.59 -21.62 24.74
CA GLU A 500 38.86 -20.18 24.62
C GLU A 500 40.24 -19.96 24.01
N GLU A 501 40.36 -19.08 23.00
CA GLU A 501 41.65 -18.46 22.68
C GLU A 501 41.54 -16.94 22.55
N ARG A 502 42.55 -16.33 23.14
CA ARG A 502 42.68 -14.93 23.54
C ARG A 502 43.04 -14.05 22.36
N LEU A 503 42.50 -12.84 22.37
CA LEU A 503 42.96 -11.71 21.58
C LEU A 503 44.42 -11.38 21.92
N GLY A 504 45.33 -11.69 21.00
CA GLY A 504 46.71 -11.22 21.02
C GLY A 504 46.86 -9.94 20.20
N SER A 505 47.34 -8.88 20.86
CA SER A 505 47.93 -7.71 20.20
C SER A 505 49.22 -8.09 19.45
N PRO A 506 49.63 -7.31 18.43
CA PRO A 506 51.05 -6.96 18.39
C PRO A 506 51.34 -5.51 17.99
N SER A 507 52.36 -4.97 18.67
CA SER A 507 53.16 -3.80 18.34
C SER A 507 54.39 -4.20 17.49
N GLY A 508 54.81 -3.35 16.54
CA GLY A 508 56.22 -3.24 16.10
C GLY A 508 56.53 -3.48 14.60
N ASP A 509 56.61 -2.36 13.87
CA ASP A 509 57.47 -1.98 12.73
C ASP A 509 58.01 -2.98 11.68
N GLY A 510 57.77 -2.63 10.40
CA GLY A 510 58.81 -2.62 9.36
C GLY A 510 58.55 -3.43 8.08
N ALA A 511 58.01 -2.78 7.03
CA ALA A 511 58.46 -2.80 5.61
C ALA A 511 57.31 -2.53 4.63
N ALA A 512 57.55 -1.57 3.72
CA ALA A 512 56.61 -1.06 2.73
C ALA A 512 56.38 -2.02 1.55
N GLY A 513 55.15 -2.06 1.02
CA GLY A 513 54.85 -2.57 -0.32
C GLY A 513 53.40 -3.02 -0.51
N ALA A 514 52.68 -2.31 -1.39
CA ALA A 514 51.32 -2.54 -1.93
C ALA A 514 50.19 -1.78 -1.20
N GLY A 515 49.68 -0.75 -1.89
CA GLY A 515 48.66 0.18 -1.44
C GLY A 515 47.37 -0.53 -1.02
N THR A 516 47.10 -0.48 0.28
CA THR A 516 45.78 -0.75 0.85
C THR A 516 44.95 0.52 0.67
N ALA A 517 43.77 0.38 0.05
CA ALA A 517 42.79 1.44 -0.08
C ALA A 517 42.50 2.08 1.31
N PRO A 518 42.24 3.40 1.40
CA PRO A 518 41.98 4.05 2.67
C PRO A 518 40.74 3.42 3.34
N ARG A 519 40.89 3.02 4.61
CA ARG A 519 39.79 2.52 5.45
C ARG A 519 38.61 3.52 5.48
N PRO A 520 37.35 3.06 5.61
CA PRO A 520 36.18 3.93 5.56
C PRO A 520 36.26 5.03 6.64
N ALA A 521 35.82 6.23 6.26
CA ALA A 521 35.86 7.43 7.09
C ALA A 521 34.78 7.46 8.20
N TYR A 522 34.61 6.37 8.97
CA TYR A 522 33.73 6.26 10.15
C TYR A 522 34.09 5.04 11.02
N SER A 523 33.75 5.06 12.31
CA SER A 523 33.85 3.90 13.23
C SER A 523 32.50 3.20 13.42
N ARG A 524 32.54 1.95 13.89
CA ARG A 524 31.37 1.12 14.27
C ARG A 524 31.37 0.97 15.78
N THR A 525 30.46 1.66 16.46
CA THR A 525 30.48 1.86 17.92
C THR A 525 29.41 1.06 18.65
N TYR A 526 28.63 0.24 17.95
CA TYR A 526 27.67 -0.70 18.52
C TYR A 526 27.99 -2.14 18.15
N ARG A 527 27.53 -3.05 18.98
CA ARG A 527 27.40 -4.47 18.66
C ARG A 527 25.95 -4.89 18.92
N VAL A 528 25.25 -5.33 17.88
CA VAL A 528 23.80 -5.56 17.89
C VAL A 528 23.51 -7.05 17.76
N ARG A 529 22.62 -7.57 18.59
CA ARG A 529 22.28 -9.00 18.65
C ARG A 529 20.79 -9.19 18.47
N THR A 530 20.39 -9.95 17.46
CA THR A 530 18.97 -10.23 17.19
C THR A 530 18.45 -11.28 18.16
N VAL A 531 17.35 -10.93 18.83
CA VAL A 531 16.80 -11.71 19.93
C VAL A 531 16.16 -13.00 19.47
N ALA A 532 15.38 -12.94 18.38
CA ALA A 532 14.60 -14.08 17.89
C ALA A 532 15.47 -15.20 17.31
N THR A 533 16.62 -14.86 16.71
CA THR A 533 17.49 -15.83 16.03
C THR A 533 18.67 -16.28 16.88
N GLY A 534 18.97 -15.57 17.99
CA GLY A 534 20.17 -15.81 18.78
C GLY A 534 21.47 -15.65 17.96
N ALA A 535 21.40 -14.93 16.83
CA ALA A 535 22.52 -14.78 15.92
C ALA A 535 23.72 -14.10 16.59
N ALA A 536 24.92 -14.36 16.06
CA ALA A 536 26.12 -13.69 16.51
C ALA A 536 25.96 -12.17 16.39
N ALA A 537 26.56 -11.45 17.33
CA ALA A 537 26.39 -10.01 17.38
C ALA A 537 27.14 -9.32 16.23
N GLU A 538 26.44 -8.44 15.51
CA GLU A 538 26.95 -7.74 14.34
C GLU A 538 27.47 -6.35 14.75
N ALA A 539 28.56 -5.90 14.13
CA ALA A 539 29.03 -4.53 14.33
C ALA A 539 28.02 -3.55 13.72
N GLU A 540 27.62 -2.52 14.47
CA GLU A 540 26.70 -1.44 14.07
C GLU A 540 27.21 -0.08 14.61
N GLY A 541 26.43 1.00 14.54
CA GLY A 541 26.68 2.30 15.17
C GLY A 541 27.69 3.12 14.39
N PHE A 542 27.26 3.76 13.30
CA PHE A 542 28.15 4.54 12.45
C PHE A 542 28.49 5.88 13.10
N ALA A 543 29.76 6.09 13.41
CA ALA A 543 30.23 7.31 14.06
C ALA A 543 31.28 8.08 13.25
N VAL A 544 31.07 9.40 13.13
CA VAL A 544 32.04 10.37 12.60
C VAL A 544 32.01 11.59 13.51
N ARG A 545 33.14 11.96 14.12
CA ARG A 545 33.20 13.07 15.10
C ARG A 545 32.13 12.88 16.19
N ARG A 546 31.22 13.85 16.34
CA ARG A 546 30.07 13.81 17.27
C ARG A 546 28.75 13.47 16.56
N THR A 547 28.82 12.79 15.42
CA THR A 547 27.65 12.26 14.70
C THR A 547 27.61 10.74 14.83
N LEU A 548 26.48 10.22 15.30
CA LEU A 548 26.19 8.80 15.45
C LEU A 548 24.89 8.47 14.75
N ALA A 549 24.92 7.49 13.85
CA ALA A 549 23.76 7.01 13.12
C ALA A 549 23.68 5.48 13.14
N SER A 550 22.47 4.93 13.19
CA SER A 550 22.24 3.49 13.36
C SER A 550 20.91 3.07 12.75
N TYR A 551 20.76 1.82 12.31
CA TYR A 551 19.44 1.25 12.02
C TYR A 551 18.60 0.92 13.26
N VAL A 552 19.20 1.00 14.44
CA VAL A 552 18.55 0.70 15.71
C VAL A 552 17.70 1.87 16.16
N HIS A 553 16.49 1.55 16.62
CA HIS A 553 15.63 2.45 17.39
C HIS A 553 15.73 2.11 18.87
N MET A 554 16.31 3.02 19.66
CA MET A 554 16.45 2.83 21.10
C MET A 554 15.28 3.45 21.84
N HIS A 555 14.67 2.71 22.76
CA HIS A 555 13.73 3.29 23.72
C HIS A 555 14.46 3.54 25.05
N TRP A 556 14.82 4.80 25.31
CA TRP A 556 15.60 5.17 26.50
C TRP A 556 14.86 5.00 27.82
N GLY A 557 13.55 4.71 27.81
CA GLY A 557 12.86 4.22 29.01
C GLY A 557 13.58 3.03 29.68
N GLY A 558 14.24 2.15 28.90
CA GLY A 558 15.06 1.05 29.41
C GLY A 558 16.50 1.43 29.82
N ALA A 559 16.95 2.63 29.48
CA ALA A 559 18.30 3.13 29.73
C ALA A 559 18.30 4.68 29.73
N PRO A 560 17.64 5.33 30.71
CA PRO A 560 17.41 6.78 30.69
C PRO A 560 18.70 7.59 30.78
N GLU A 561 19.77 7.00 31.31
CA GLU A 561 21.13 7.56 31.32
C GLU A 561 21.65 7.92 29.92
N LEU A 562 21.18 7.24 28.86
CA LEU A 562 21.56 7.54 27.48
C LEU A 562 21.00 8.89 27.02
N ALA A 563 19.77 9.22 27.39
CA ALA A 563 19.18 10.53 27.11
C ALA A 563 19.98 11.63 27.82
N ALA A 564 20.34 11.42 29.09
CA ALA A 564 21.15 12.36 29.85
C ALA A 564 22.56 12.55 29.23
N ALA A 565 23.19 11.46 28.77
CA ALA A 565 24.48 11.51 28.09
C ALA A 565 24.42 12.31 26.78
N LEU A 566 23.35 12.16 25.98
CA LEU A 566 23.16 12.94 24.76
C LEU A 566 23.03 14.44 25.06
N VAL A 567 22.26 14.80 26.10
CA VAL A 567 22.13 16.21 26.52
C VAL A 567 23.46 16.76 27.02
N GLU A 568 24.23 15.98 27.78
CA GLU A 568 25.55 16.40 28.27
C GLU A 568 26.54 16.61 27.11
N ALA A 569 26.55 15.71 26.12
CA ALA A 569 27.35 15.89 24.91
C ALA A 569 27.01 17.22 24.19
N CYS A 570 25.72 17.59 24.14
CA CYS A 570 25.28 18.86 23.57
C CYS A 570 25.71 20.08 24.40
N ARG A 571 25.84 19.97 25.73
CA ARG A 571 26.36 21.09 26.56
C ARG A 571 27.80 21.45 26.23
N GLY A 572 28.59 20.47 25.78
CA GLY A 572 29.98 20.66 25.36
C GLY A 572 30.16 21.22 23.94
N VAL A 573 29.12 21.74 23.30
CA VAL A 573 29.15 22.29 21.94
C VAL A 573 29.14 23.83 21.98
N ASP A 574 30.08 24.45 21.28
CA ASP A 574 30.02 25.90 21.00
C ASP A 574 28.95 26.17 19.92
N ALA A 575 27.72 26.40 20.37
CA ALA A 575 26.57 26.65 19.50
C ALA A 575 26.74 27.91 18.62
N ALA A 576 27.57 28.88 19.03
CA ALA A 576 27.83 30.08 18.25
C ALA A 576 28.77 29.78 17.09
N ALA A 577 29.84 29.02 17.34
CA ALA A 577 30.76 28.57 16.29
C ALA A 577 30.05 27.65 15.27
N VAL A 578 29.25 26.69 15.76
CA VAL A 578 28.44 25.82 14.89
C VAL A 578 27.42 26.64 14.10
N GLY A 579 26.74 27.60 14.74
CA GLY A 579 25.79 28.50 14.07
C GLY A 579 26.42 29.34 12.96
N ALA A 580 27.66 29.82 13.16
CA ALA A 580 28.40 30.58 12.14
C ALA A 580 28.72 29.70 10.91
N ALA A 581 29.20 28.47 11.14
CA ALA A 581 29.49 27.53 10.04
C ALA A 581 28.21 27.13 9.26
N VAL A 582 27.09 26.93 9.96
CA VAL A 582 25.79 26.66 9.33
C VAL A 582 25.32 27.84 8.49
N ALA A 583 25.46 29.08 8.99
CA ALA A 583 25.09 30.28 8.25
C ALA A 583 25.94 30.47 6.98
N GLU A 584 27.25 30.20 7.05
CA GLU A 584 28.14 30.23 5.89
C GLU A 584 27.72 29.19 4.83
N ALA A 585 27.42 27.96 5.26
CA ALA A 585 26.95 26.91 4.36
C ALA A 585 25.59 27.26 3.71
N ALA A 586 24.68 27.88 4.47
CA ALA A 586 23.41 28.37 3.94
C ALA A 586 23.61 29.45 2.87
N ALA A 587 24.50 30.42 3.11
CA ALA A 587 24.84 31.47 2.14
C ALA A 587 25.47 30.89 0.87
N ALA A 588 26.38 29.92 1.01
CA ALA A 588 27.00 29.24 -0.13
C ALA A 588 25.98 28.44 -0.97
N ALA A 589 25.02 27.77 -0.32
CA ALA A 589 23.95 27.05 -1.01
C ALA A 589 23.01 28.01 -1.76
N ALA A 590 22.63 29.14 -1.15
CA ALA A 590 21.82 30.16 -1.80
C ALA A 590 22.52 30.74 -3.05
N ALA A 591 23.81 31.06 -2.96
CA ALA A 591 24.60 31.55 -4.10
C ALA A 591 24.67 30.54 -5.26
N ARG A 592 24.77 29.23 -4.97
CA ARG A 592 24.73 28.18 -6.00
C ARG A 592 23.36 28.07 -6.66
N ALA A 593 22.29 28.18 -5.89
CA ALA A 593 20.92 28.15 -6.42
C ALA A 593 20.64 29.35 -7.35
N GLU A 594 21.10 30.55 -6.97
CA GLU A 594 21.02 31.75 -7.81
C GLU A 594 21.83 31.61 -9.11
N ALA A 595 23.05 31.05 -9.03
CA ALA A 595 23.87 30.79 -10.21
C ALA A 595 23.25 29.76 -11.16
N ALA A 596 22.63 28.69 -10.62
CA ALA A 596 21.93 27.67 -11.41
C ALA A 596 20.67 28.24 -12.11
N ALA A 597 19.91 29.09 -11.41
CA ALA A 597 18.76 29.79 -11.99
C ALA A 597 19.17 30.78 -13.10
N GLY A 598 20.29 31.49 -12.92
CA GLY A 598 20.87 32.36 -13.95
C GLY A 598 21.33 31.60 -15.20
N ALA A 599 21.98 30.44 -15.02
CA ALA A 599 22.44 29.59 -16.13
C ALA A 599 21.28 29.02 -16.96
N ALA A 600 20.18 28.62 -16.31
CA ALA A 600 18.97 28.14 -16.98
C ALA A 600 18.28 29.24 -17.80
N ALA A 601 18.31 30.49 -17.34
CA ALA A 601 17.78 31.64 -18.09
C ALA A 601 18.64 31.99 -19.33
N THR A 602 19.95 31.78 -19.28
CA THR A 602 20.86 32.02 -20.43
C THR A 602 20.84 30.92 -21.50
N ALA A 603 20.43 29.70 -21.15
CA ALA A 603 20.35 28.58 -22.10
C ALA A 603 19.10 28.60 -22.99
N GLY A 604 18.10 29.44 -22.69
CA GLY A 604 16.87 29.61 -23.48
C GLY A 604 16.97 30.61 -24.64
N GLY A 605 18.15 31.16 -24.92
CA GLY A 605 18.34 32.27 -25.87
C GLY A 605 19.43 32.04 -26.92
N SER A 606 19.21 31.15 -27.89
CA SER A 606 19.87 31.21 -29.21
C SER A 606 19.13 30.36 -30.24
N GLY A 607 18.23 31.01 -30.98
CA GLY A 607 17.50 30.46 -32.11
C GLY A 607 16.84 31.57 -32.91
N SER A 608 17.65 32.38 -33.60
CA SER A 608 17.22 33.43 -34.52
C SER A 608 16.58 32.83 -35.78
N GLY A 609 15.35 33.25 -36.10
CA GLY A 609 14.70 32.92 -37.37
C GLY A 609 13.28 33.50 -37.47
N SER A 610 13.21 34.80 -37.76
CA SER A 610 12.10 35.56 -38.37
C SER A 610 10.65 35.23 -38.01
N CYS A 611 9.97 36.16 -37.35
CA CYS A 611 8.71 36.73 -37.87
C CYS A 611 8.48 38.07 -37.17
N GLU A 612 8.45 39.13 -37.98
CA GLU A 612 8.13 40.49 -37.60
C GLU A 612 6.67 40.64 -37.16
N GLU A 613 6.45 41.66 -36.32
CA GLU A 613 5.22 42.43 -36.20
C GLU A 613 3.96 41.73 -35.64
N HIS A 614 3.67 41.95 -34.35
CA HIS A 614 2.62 42.88 -33.88
C HIS A 614 2.61 42.85 -32.35
N GLY A 615 2.79 44.02 -31.73
CA GLY A 615 3.09 44.16 -30.31
C GLY A 615 1.91 43.95 -29.38
N CYS A 616 2.21 43.86 -28.08
CA CYS A 616 1.31 44.36 -27.05
C CYS A 616 2.09 44.82 -25.82
N PHE A 617 1.86 46.09 -25.48
CA PHE A 617 2.29 46.81 -24.28
C PHE A 617 1.76 46.15 -23.00
N GLY A 618 2.51 46.28 -21.90
CA GLY A 618 2.13 45.79 -20.58
C GLY A 618 1.14 46.70 -19.82
N GLY A 619 0.77 46.25 -18.62
CA GLY A 619 0.28 47.12 -17.54
C GLY A 619 -0.98 46.68 -16.80
N ALA A 620 -0.77 46.17 -15.57
CA ALA A 620 -1.50 46.42 -14.31
C ALA A 620 -3.05 46.32 -14.18
N ALA A 621 -3.42 45.55 -13.13
CA ALA A 621 -4.45 45.80 -12.10
C ALA A 621 -5.98 45.80 -12.42
N GLY A 622 -6.71 44.94 -11.69
CA GLY A 622 -7.90 45.36 -10.92
C GLY A 622 -9.31 44.95 -11.41
N THR A 623 -9.96 44.11 -10.59
CA THR A 623 -11.43 44.06 -10.27
C THR A 623 -12.49 43.51 -11.27
N ALA A 624 -13.03 42.35 -10.87
CA ALA A 624 -14.45 42.00 -10.66
C ALA A 624 -15.46 41.85 -11.83
N CYS A 625 -16.18 40.71 -11.73
CA CYS A 625 -17.59 40.41 -12.05
C CYS A 625 -18.00 39.81 -13.42
N ARG A 626 -18.26 38.48 -13.33
CA ARG A 626 -19.47 37.71 -13.71
C ARG A 626 -19.94 37.60 -15.17
N ALA A 627 -20.18 36.32 -15.50
CA ALA A 627 -21.24 35.72 -16.34
C ALA A 627 -20.98 35.48 -17.84
N GLY A 628 -20.59 34.24 -18.14
CA GLY A 628 -21.36 33.34 -19.03
C GLY A 628 -21.19 33.45 -20.53
N SER A 629 -20.52 32.47 -21.14
CA SER A 629 -21.13 31.59 -22.16
C SER A 629 -20.19 30.44 -22.51
N ALA A 630 -20.77 29.24 -22.57
CA ALA A 630 -20.14 28.00 -22.96
C ALA A 630 -19.75 27.95 -24.45
N ALA A 631 -18.96 26.91 -24.78
CA ALA A 631 -18.64 26.38 -26.10
C ALA A 631 -17.46 27.04 -26.85
N ALA A 632 -16.24 26.61 -26.51
CA ALA A 632 -15.17 26.21 -27.44
C ALA A 632 -13.87 26.02 -26.64
N ASP A 633 -13.55 24.77 -26.27
CA ASP A 633 -12.15 24.30 -26.09
C ASP A 633 -12.15 22.80 -25.74
N GLU A 634 -12.28 21.95 -26.75
CA GLU A 634 -11.91 20.52 -26.69
C GLU A 634 -10.94 20.23 -27.86
N ALA A 635 -9.72 20.77 -27.80
CA ALA A 635 -8.65 20.37 -28.73
C ALA A 635 -7.24 20.81 -28.29
N ALA A 636 -6.87 20.73 -27.01
CA ALA A 636 -5.48 20.95 -26.60
C ALA A 636 -5.19 20.40 -25.19
N LEU A 637 -5.21 19.08 -25.02
CA LEU A 637 -4.59 18.42 -23.86
C LEU A 637 -3.37 17.65 -24.33
N HIS A 638 -2.21 18.21 -24.00
CA HIS A 638 -0.88 17.74 -24.32
C HIS A 638 -0.65 16.29 -23.91
N HIS A 639 -0.08 15.54 -24.86
CA HIS A 639 0.63 14.28 -24.65
C HIS A 639 1.63 14.39 -23.48
N ARG A 640 1.30 13.78 -22.33
CA ARG A 640 2.29 13.29 -21.37
C ARG A 640 2.22 11.77 -21.39
N ALA A 641 3.14 11.16 -22.13
CA ALA A 641 3.36 9.73 -22.10
C ALA A 641 3.74 9.32 -20.66
N ALA A 642 3.01 8.34 -20.10
CA ALA A 642 3.33 7.74 -18.81
C ALA A 642 4.73 7.08 -18.86
N PRO A 643 5.57 7.21 -17.82
CA PRO A 643 6.88 6.58 -17.83
C PRO A 643 6.76 5.08 -17.56
N HIS A 644 7.04 4.26 -18.58
CA HIS A 644 7.24 2.82 -18.43
C HIS A 644 8.43 2.55 -17.50
N GLY A 645 8.26 1.67 -16.50
CA GLY A 645 9.28 1.32 -15.50
C GLY A 645 10.52 0.66 -16.13
N SER A 646 11.71 1.12 -15.76
CA SER A 646 12.96 0.63 -16.35
C SER A 646 13.47 -0.65 -15.66
N CYS A 647 13.17 -1.82 -16.23
CA CYS A 647 14.11 -2.97 -16.27
C CYS A 647 15.29 -2.55 -17.18
N CYS A 648 16.51 -3.06 -17.05
CA CYS A 648 17.61 -2.76 -18.00
C CYS A 648 17.34 -3.24 -19.45
N TYR A 649 16.28 -4.03 -19.65
CA TYR A 649 15.69 -4.38 -20.97
C TYR A 649 14.48 -3.50 -21.36
N CYS A 650 13.92 -2.75 -20.42
CA CYS A 650 12.80 -1.80 -20.60
C CYS A 650 13.23 -0.33 -20.44
N ALA A 651 14.50 -0.06 -20.14
CA ALA A 651 15.03 1.28 -19.89
C ALA A 651 14.97 2.12 -21.17
N PRO A 652 14.83 3.46 -21.05
CA PRO A 652 15.05 4.34 -22.18
C PRO A 652 16.50 4.15 -22.61
N THR A 653 16.67 3.40 -23.68
CA THR A 653 17.90 3.40 -24.45
C THR A 653 18.24 4.84 -24.85
N THR A 654 19.51 5.12 -25.14
CA THR A 654 19.94 6.47 -25.56
C THR A 654 19.01 7.00 -26.66
N GLN A 655 18.83 8.32 -26.79
CA GLN A 655 17.97 8.93 -27.82
C GLN A 655 18.29 8.41 -29.25
N GLN A 656 19.53 7.91 -29.45
CA GLN A 656 20.02 7.21 -30.64
C GLN A 656 19.49 5.78 -30.82
N GLN A 657 19.30 5.02 -29.74
CA GLN A 657 18.74 3.65 -29.75
C GLN A 657 17.20 3.64 -29.66
N GLN A 658 16.55 4.67 -29.11
CA GLN A 658 15.08 4.83 -29.20
C GLN A 658 14.60 5.04 -30.64
N GLN A 659 15.48 5.51 -31.52
CA GLN A 659 15.24 5.63 -32.96
C GLN A 659 15.57 4.35 -33.75
N GLN A 660 16.16 3.33 -33.11
CA GLN A 660 16.48 2.05 -33.77
C GLN A 660 15.26 1.11 -33.71
N GLN A 661 14.71 0.80 -34.88
CA GLN A 661 13.61 -0.14 -35.07
C GLN A 661 14.13 -1.58 -34.97
N ALA A 662 13.43 -2.45 -34.23
CA ALA A 662 13.74 -3.88 -34.22
C ALA A 662 13.47 -4.47 -35.61
N ARG A 663 14.51 -5.02 -36.24
CA ARG A 663 14.42 -5.65 -37.57
C ARG A 663 14.46 -7.17 -37.50
N GLY A 664 14.90 -7.71 -36.38
CA GLY A 664 15.00 -9.13 -36.09
C GLY A 664 13.73 -9.78 -35.51
N PRO A 665 13.89 -10.98 -34.91
CA PRO A 665 12.78 -11.77 -34.40
C PRO A 665 12.03 -11.10 -33.24
N ILE A 666 10.70 -11.25 -33.25
CA ILE A 666 9.77 -10.79 -32.21
C ILE A 666 9.23 -12.03 -31.49
N VAL A 667 9.21 -11.97 -30.16
CA VAL A 667 8.54 -12.99 -29.34
C VAL A 667 7.39 -12.32 -28.59
N SER A 668 6.19 -12.85 -28.70
CA SER A 668 5.03 -12.39 -27.94
C SER A 668 4.73 -13.34 -26.79
N LEU A 669 4.71 -12.83 -25.56
CA LEU A 669 4.35 -13.61 -24.37
C LEU A 669 2.85 -13.55 -24.05
N LEU A 670 2.07 -12.78 -24.82
CA LEU A 670 0.66 -12.49 -24.58
C LEU A 670 -0.19 -12.59 -25.87
N PRO A 671 -1.48 -12.96 -25.77
CA PRO A 671 -2.39 -13.00 -26.94
C PRO A 671 -2.55 -11.67 -27.67
N SER A 672 -2.69 -10.55 -26.95
CA SER A 672 -2.86 -9.22 -27.55
C SER A 672 -1.63 -8.79 -28.36
N GLY A 673 -0.43 -9.05 -27.86
CA GLY A 673 0.83 -8.80 -28.59
C GLY A 673 0.92 -9.60 -29.89
N THR A 674 0.48 -10.86 -29.87
CA THR A 674 0.42 -11.72 -31.08
C THR A 674 -0.56 -11.14 -32.10
N GLU A 675 -1.76 -10.76 -31.63
CA GLU A 675 -2.80 -10.16 -32.47
C GLU A 675 -2.35 -8.84 -33.11
N ILE A 676 -1.70 -7.97 -32.32
CA ILE A 676 -1.12 -6.71 -32.82
C ILE A 676 -0.07 -7.00 -33.90
N CYS A 677 0.88 -7.91 -33.65
CA CYS A 677 1.90 -8.26 -34.64
C CYS A 677 1.28 -8.75 -35.95
N LEU A 678 0.28 -9.63 -35.89
CA LEU A 678 -0.40 -10.14 -37.09
C LEU A 678 -1.16 -9.03 -37.83
N ALA A 679 -1.87 -8.16 -37.11
CA ALA A 679 -2.60 -7.04 -37.70
C ALA A 679 -1.68 -5.98 -38.34
N LEU A 680 -0.43 -5.88 -37.86
CA LEU A 680 0.62 -5.02 -38.43
C LEU A 680 1.39 -5.69 -39.58
N GLY A 681 1.07 -6.93 -39.96
CA GLY A 681 1.79 -7.68 -40.98
C GLY A 681 3.16 -8.23 -40.54
N LEU A 682 3.39 -8.33 -39.23
CA LEU A 682 4.63 -8.81 -38.60
C LEU A 682 4.57 -10.32 -38.27
N GLY A 683 3.85 -11.12 -39.04
CA GLY A 683 3.73 -12.57 -38.86
C GLY A 683 5.05 -13.34 -39.07
N PRO A 684 5.03 -14.68 -39.06
CA PRO A 684 6.23 -15.49 -39.31
C PRO A 684 6.94 -15.09 -40.62
N PRO A 685 8.30 -15.02 -40.67
CA PRO A 685 9.23 -15.39 -39.60
C PRO A 685 9.54 -14.25 -38.61
N ARG A 686 8.96 -13.05 -38.80
CA ARG A 686 9.19 -11.90 -37.91
C ARG A 686 8.66 -12.19 -36.50
N LEU A 687 7.43 -12.69 -36.40
CA LEU A 687 6.94 -13.28 -35.16
C LEU A 687 7.47 -14.72 -35.05
N ALA A 688 8.38 -14.96 -34.12
CA ALA A 688 9.15 -16.21 -34.02
C ALA A 688 8.68 -17.14 -32.90
N ALA A 689 8.01 -16.61 -31.88
CA ALA A 689 7.33 -17.42 -30.86
C ALA A 689 6.16 -16.65 -30.24
N ILE A 690 5.16 -17.38 -29.75
CA ILE A 690 3.92 -16.83 -29.20
C ILE A 690 3.57 -17.47 -27.86
N SER A 691 2.60 -16.90 -27.14
CA SER A 691 2.09 -17.49 -25.91
C SER A 691 1.34 -18.81 -26.17
N ALA A 692 1.33 -19.72 -25.20
CA ALA A 692 0.49 -20.94 -25.27
C ALA A 692 -1.01 -20.62 -25.32
N PHE A 693 -1.43 -19.44 -24.84
CA PHE A 693 -2.83 -19.00 -24.87
C PHE A 693 -3.22 -18.29 -26.18
N CYS A 694 -2.30 -18.19 -27.14
CA CYS A 694 -2.61 -17.61 -28.44
C CYS A 694 -3.32 -18.65 -29.32
N GLU A 695 -4.51 -18.28 -29.79
CA GLU A 695 -5.22 -18.95 -30.88
C GLU A 695 -5.18 -18.04 -32.11
N PRO A 696 -4.02 -17.94 -32.80
CA PRO A 696 -3.93 -17.08 -33.97
C PRO A 696 -4.78 -17.67 -35.11
N PRO A 697 -5.46 -16.82 -35.89
CA PRO A 697 -6.29 -17.27 -37.01
C PRO A 697 -5.47 -17.81 -38.19
N ASP A 698 -4.19 -17.46 -38.26
CA ASP A 698 -3.26 -17.90 -39.30
C ASP A 698 -2.59 -19.23 -38.93
N ALA A 699 -2.65 -20.21 -39.84
CA ALA A 699 -2.03 -21.52 -39.68
C ALA A 699 -0.51 -21.45 -39.50
N ALA A 700 0.16 -20.49 -40.15
CA ALA A 700 1.60 -20.31 -40.00
C ALA A 700 1.95 -19.78 -38.59
N ALA A 701 1.21 -18.79 -38.10
CA ALA A 701 1.33 -18.34 -36.71
C ALA A 701 0.95 -19.43 -35.68
N ALA A 702 -0.06 -20.26 -35.97
CA ALA A 702 -0.48 -21.35 -35.08
C ALA A 702 0.62 -22.42 -34.89
N ALA A 703 1.47 -22.62 -35.89
CA ALA A 703 2.60 -23.54 -35.87
C ALA A 703 3.84 -22.99 -35.12
N LEU A 704 3.82 -21.73 -34.66
CA LEU A 704 4.96 -21.14 -33.96
C LEU A 704 5.21 -21.82 -32.60
N PRO A 705 6.49 -21.90 -32.17
CA PRO A 705 6.87 -22.33 -30.83
C PRO A 705 6.16 -21.52 -29.73
N ARG A 706 5.88 -22.17 -28.60
CA ARG A 706 5.24 -21.55 -27.44
C ARG A 706 6.27 -21.08 -26.43
N ALA A 707 6.35 -19.77 -26.20
CA ALA A 707 7.34 -19.13 -25.33
C ALA A 707 6.93 -19.07 -23.85
N VAL A 708 5.66 -19.34 -23.55
CA VAL A 708 5.10 -19.31 -22.20
C VAL A 708 4.31 -20.59 -21.95
N ALA A 709 4.49 -21.20 -20.79
CA ALA A 709 3.66 -22.27 -20.27
C ALA A 709 2.87 -21.79 -19.03
N SER A 710 1.60 -22.21 -18.92
CA SER A 710 0.81 -22.06 -17.70
C SER A 710 1.11 -23.19 -16.74
N ARG A 711 1.21 -22.89 -15.45
CA ARG A 711 1.08 -23.90 -14.39
C ARG A 711 -0.37 -24.10 -13.95
N ILE A 712 -1.30 -23.35 -14.53
CA ILE A 712 -2.75 -23.43 -14.29
C ILE A 712 -3.45 -23.77 -15.60
N ASP A 713 -4.16 -24.89 -15.62
CA ASP A 713 -4.97 -25.30 -16.77
C ASP A 713 -6.39 -24.73 -16.65
N THR A 714 -6.59 -23.52 -17.15
CA THR A 714 -7.90 -22.84 -17.15
C THR A 714 -8.92 -23.53 -18.05
N ALA A 715 -8.51 -24.43 -18.94
CA ALA A 715 -9.42 -25.19 -19.78
C ALA A 715 -10.09 -26.36 -19.04
N GLN A 716 -9.45 -26.86 -17.97
CA GLN A 716 -9.96 -27.99 -17.17
C GLN A 716 -10.43 -27.59 -15.76
N MET A 717 -10.10 -26.39 -15.29
CA MET A 717 -10.42 -25.92 -13.94
C MET A 717 -11.64 -24.99 -13.91
N THR A 718 -12.41 -24.96 -12.81
CA THR A 718 -13.44 -23.94 -12.53
C THR A 718 -12.81 -22.63 -12.04
N SER A 719 -13.55 -21.51 -12.00
CA SER A 719 -13.01 -20.24 -11.46
C SER A 719 -12.54 -20.42 -10.01
N ALA A 720 -13.29 -21.18 -9.21
CA ALA A 720 -12.93 -21.46 -7.81
C ALA A 720 -11.64 -22.30 -7.70
N GLN A 721 -11.45 -23.26 -8.60
CA GLN A 721 -10.22 -24.06 -8.65
C GLN A 721 -9.02 -23.22 -9.10
N VAL A 722 -9.21 -22.34 -10.08
CA VAL A 722 -8.18 -21.39 -10.54
C VAL A 722 -7.79 -20.44 -9.41
N GLU A 723 -8.77 -19.87 -8.71
CA GLU A 723 -8.56 -19.01 -7.54
C GLU A 723 -7.81 -19.74 -6.43
N ALA A 724 -8.20 -20.98 -6.11
CA ALA A 724 -7.52 -21.79 -5.10
C ALA A 724 -6.07 -22.11 -5.50
N ALA A 725 -5.82 -22.40 -6.79
CA ALA A 725 -4.48 -22.67 -7.30
C ALA A 725 -3.61 -21.40 -7.29
N LEU A 726 -4.14 -20.25 -7.73
CA LEU A 726 -3.45 -18.96 -7.66
C LEU A 726 -3.12 -18.58 -6.21
N ARG A 727 -4.07 -18.77 -5.28
CA ARG A 727 -3.84 -18.51 -3.86
C ARG A 727 -2.73 -19.41 -3.30
N ARG A 728 -2.75 -20.70 -3.62
CA ARG A 728 -1.71 -21.64 -3.22
C ARG A 728 -0.34 -21.25 -3.79
N MET A 729 -0.28 -20.93 -5.08
CA MET A 729 0.96 -20.46 -5.73
C MET A 729 1.51 -19.19 -5.09
N ARG A 730 0.65 -18.23 -4.72
CA ARG A 730 1.06 -17.02 -4.03
C ARG A 730 1.65 -17.31 -2.65
N LEU A 731 1.04 -18.22 -1.89
CA LEU A 731 1.56 -18.69 -0.60
C LEU A 731 2.91 -19.41 -0.77
N ASP A 732 3.08 -20.17 -1.84
CA ASP A 732 4.29 -20.94 -2.14
C ASP A 732 5.39 -20.09 -2.86
N GLY A 733 5.13 -18.81 -3.15
CA GLY A 733 6.04 -17.95 -3.92
C GLY A 733 6.23 -18.39 -5.39
N ALA A 734 5.32 -19.22 -5.92
CA ALA A 734 5.37 -19.70 -7.29
C ALA A 734 4.63 -18.73 -8.23
N ALA A 735 5.19 -18.50 -9.42
CA ALA A 735 4.51 -17.75 -10.48
C ALA A 735 3.58 -18.65 -11.31
N PRO A 736 2.40 -18.17 -11.75
CA PRO A 736 1.46 -18.96 -12.54
C PRO A 736 1.95 -19.24 -13.97
N PHE A 737 2.87 -18.42 -14.49
CA PHE A 737 3.44 -18.56 -15.82
C PHE A 737 4.95 -18.80 -15.78
N GLU A 738 5.44 -19.59 -16.72
CA GLU A 738 6.85 -19.85 -16.92
C GLU A 738 7.25 -19.49 -18.36
N VAL A 739 8.28 -18.64 -18.50
CA VAL A 739 8.82 -18.21 -19.79
C VAL A 739 10.02 -19.09 -20.17
N ASP A 740 9.98 -19.71 -21.36
CA ASP A 740 11.00 -20.65 -21.83
C ASP A 740 12.29 -19.92 -22.24
N ALA A 741 13.23 -19.83 -21.30
CA ALA A 741 14.55 -19.23 -21.51
C ALA A 741 15.36 -19.96 -22.60
N ARG A 742 15.20 -21.28 -22.77
CA ARG A 742 15.95 -22.03 -23.80
C ARG A 742 15.45 -21.67 -25.19
N LEU A 743 14.13 -21.52 -25.35
CA LEU A 743 13.54 -21.03 -26.59
C LEU A 743 13.99 -19.58 -26.87
N LEU A 744 13.97 -18.69 -25.88
CA LEU A 744 14.44 -17.31 -26.07
C LEU A 744 15.90 -17.26 -26.52
N GLY A 745 16.78 -18.09 -25.95
CA GLY A 745 18.18 -18.19 -26.37
C GLY A 745 18.36 -18.72 -27.79
N ARG A 746 17.54 -19.69 -28.22
CA ARG A 746 17.56 -20.21 -29.61
C ARG A 746 17.01 -19.20 -30.62
N VAL A 747 15.94 -18.48 -30.25
CA VAL A 747 15.29 -17.49 -31.13
C VAL A 747 16.12 -16.23 -31.26
N GLY A 748 16.78 -15.79 -30.18
CA GLY A 748 17.54 -14.53 -30.16
C GLY A 748 16.67 -13.31 -30.50
N PRO A 749 15.59 -13.04 -29.73
CA PRO A 749 14.67 -11.95 -30.07
C PRO A 749 15.31 -10.57 -29.93
N GLU A 750 15.01 -9.67 -30.85
CA GLU A 750 15.30 -8.24 -30.70
C GLU A 750 14.18 -7.51 -29.93
N LEU A 751 12.96 -8.04 -29.96
CA LEU A 751 11.80 -7.49 -29.27
C LEU A 751 10.99 -8.60 -28.59
N VAL A 752 10.71 -8.44 -27.30
CA VAL A 752 9.79 -9.28 -26.53
C VAL A 752 8.59 -8.43 -26.10
N LEU A 753 7.39 -8.87 -26.44
CA LEU A 753 6.14 -8.26 -25.96
C LEU A 753 5.69 -8.99 -24.68
N SER A 754 5.39 -8.22 -23.64
CA SER A 754 4.92 -8.67 -22.32
C SER A 754 3.78 -7.79 -21.82
N GLN A 755 3.20 -8.10 -20.66
CA GLN A 755 2.15 -7.29 -20.04
C GLN A 755 2.20 -7.38 -18.51
N ASP A 756 2.03 -6.25 -17.83
CA ASP A 756 2.04 -6.14 -16.36
C ASP A 756 0.65 -5.73 -15.80
N SER A 757 -0.43 -6.01 -16.54
CA SER A 757 -1.80 -5.62 -16.16
C SER A 757 -2.40 -6.52 -15.08
N CYS A 758 -2.05 -7.81 -15.07
CA CYS A 758 -2.54 -8.77 -14.08
C CYS A 758 -1.52 -9.89 -13.85
N ALA A 759 -0.91 -9.95 -12.66
CA ALA A 759 0.07 -11.00 -12.31
C ALA A 759 -0.53 -12.42 -12.26
N ALA A 760 -1.87 -12.55 -12.24
CA ALA A 760 -2.57 -13.83 -12.30
C ALA A 760 -2.83 -14.32 -13.74
N CYS A 761 -2.87 -13.41 -14.72
CA CYS A 761 -3.28 -13.73 -16.10
C CYS A 761 -2.17 -13.49 -17.14
N ASP A 762 -1.10 -12.77 -16.78
CA ASP A 762 -0.07 -12.34 -17.71
C ASP A 762 1.33 -12.88 -17.37
N ALA A 763 2.11 -13.16 -18.43
CA ALA A 763 3.55 -13.25 -18.32
C ALA A 763 4.15 -11.83 -18.27
N THR A 764 4.61 -11.46 -17.08
CA THR A 764 5.11 -10.13 -16.75
C THR A 764 6.41 -9.80 -17.48
N SER A 765 6.68 -8.50 -17.63
CA SER A 765 7.96 -8.01 -18.14
C SER A 765 9.14 -8.47 -17.28
N ALA A 766 8.92 -8.64 -15.97
CA ALA A 766 9.90 -9.20 -15.05
C ALA A 766 10.25 -10.66 -15.37
N GLN A 767 9.24 -11.51 -15.65
CA GLN A 767 9.47 -12.90 -16.07
C GLN A 767 10.19 -12.97 -17.42
N ALA A 768 9.87 -12.07 -18.35
CA ALA A 768 10.56 -11.93 -19.63
C ALA A 768 12.04 -11.55 -19.45
N CYS A 769 12.33 -10.47 -18.70
CA CYS A 769 13.70 -10.04 -18.37
C CYS A 769 14.51 -11.19 -17.73
N ALA A 770 13.91 -11.91 -16.77
CA ALA A 770 14.57 -13.02 -16.09
C ALA A 770 14.87 -14.20 -17.03
N ALA A 771 13.97 -14.51 -17.97
CA ALA A 771 14.19 -15.56 -18.95
C ALA A 771 15.27 -15.20 -19.98
N LEU A 772 15.32 -13.93 -20.42
CA LEU A 772 16.39 -13.42 -21.28
C LEU A 772 17.76 -13.47 -20.61
N ALA A 773 17.83 -13.10 -19.33
CA ALA A 773 19.06 -13.21 -18.54
C ALA A 773 19.53 -14.67 -18.41
N ARG A 774 18.62 -15.62 -18.13
CA ARG A 774 18.93 -17.07 -18.10
C ARG A 774 19.33 -17.61 -19.49
N ALA A 775 18.86 -16.99 -20.56
CA ALA A 775 19.22 -17.32 -21.92
C ALA A 775 20.61 -16.78 -22.33
N GLY A 776 21.30 -16.04 -21.44
CA GLY A 776 22.60 -15.44 -21.72
C GLY A 776 22.53 -14.17 -22.57
N VAL A 777 21.35 -13.56 -22.72
CA VAL A 777 21.20 -12.26 -23.39
C VAL A 777 21.76 -11.19 -22.45
N ALA A 778 22.55 -10.26 -22.98
CA ALA A 778 23.07 -9.13 -22.20
C ALA A 778 22.01 -8.02 -22.06
N PRO A 779 22.02 -7.23 -20.96
CA PRO A 779 21.18 -6.05 -20.84
C PRO A 779 21.33 -5.11 -22.06
N GLY A 780 20.21 -4.71 -22.66
CA GLY A 780 20.17 -3.92 -23.89
C GLY A 780 20.32 -4.72 -25.20
N GLY A 781 20.58 -6.04 -25.14
CA GLY A 781 20.63 -6.93 -26.31
C GLY A 781 19.27 -7.38 -26.85
N CYS A 782 18.20 -7.15 -26.09
CA CYS A 782 16.81 -7.38 -26.49
C CYS A 782 15.95 -6.27 -25.87
N ARG A 783 14.96 -5.76 -26.59
CA ARG A 783 14.00 -4.80 -26.06
C ARG A 783 12.81 -5.55 -25.48
N VAL A 784 12.45 -5.29 -24.23
CA VAL A 784 11.18 -5.79 -23.64
C VAL A 784 10.18 -4.65 -23.63
N LEU A 785 9.05 -4.82 -24.33
CA LEU A 785 7.96 -3.86 -24.37
C LEU A 785 6.77 -4.42 -23.56
N SER A 786 6.42 -3.75 -22.47
CA SER A 786 5.26 -4.10 -21.64
C SER A 786 4.02 -3.33 -22.10
N LEU A 787 2.96 -4.06 -22.46
CA LEU A 787 1.69 -3.53 -22.95
C LEU A 787 0.67 -3.61 -21.81
N SER A 788 0.43 -2.51 -21.09
CA SER A 788 -0.48 -2.48 -19.94
C SER A 788 -1.60 -1.45 -20.08
N PRO A 789 -2.48 -1.58 -21.09
CA PRO A 789 -3.55 -0.63 -21.29
C PRO A 789 -4.65 -0.80 -20.24
N ARG A 790 -5.26 0.31 -19.83
CA ARG A 790 -6.44 0.38 -18.96
C ARG A 790 -7.66 0.95 -19.66
N THR A 791 -7.48 1.61 -20.80
CA THR A 791 -8.57 2.24 -21.58
C THR A 791 -8.48 1.85 -23.04
N LEU A 792 -9.55 2.04 -23.81
CA LEU A 792 -9.55 1.81 -25.27
C LEU A 792 -8.53 2.71 -25.98
N ALA A 793 -8.32 3.93 -25.47
CA ALA A 793 -7.29 4.85 -25.96
C ALA A 793 -5.87 4.28 -25.73
N GLU A 794 -5.62 3.70 -24.56
CA GLU A 794 -4.34 3.06 -24.26
C GLU A 794 -4.12 1.77 -25.06
N VAL A 795 -5.18 1.03 -25.41
CA VAL A 795 -5.09 -0.12 -26.34
C VAL A 795 -4.59 0.36 -27.71
N ALA A 796 -5.14 1.45 -28.25
CA ALA A 796 -4.63 2.07 -29.47
C ALA A 796 -3.18 2.56 -29.31
N GLY A 797 -2.83 3.10 -28.14
CA GLY A 797 -1.46 3.45 -27.78
C GLY A 797 -0.49 2.26 -27.82
N CYS A 798 -0.93 1.07 -27.37
CA CYS A 798 -0.15 -0.15 -27.45
C CYS A 798 0.13 -0.57 -28.90
N VAL A 799 -0.87 -0.48 -29.79
CA VAL A 799 -0.68 -0.74 -31.24
C VAL A 799 0.37 0.20 -31.83
N ALA A 800 0.30 1.49 -31.52
CA ALA A 800 1.28 2.48 -31.95
C ALA A 800 2.69 2.19 -31.41
N ALA A 801 2.79 1.82 -30.13
CA ALA A 801 4.07 1.49 -29.48
C ALA A 801 4.73 0.25 -30.09
N VAL A 802 3.97 -0.81 -30.37
CA VAL A 802 4.47 -2.01 -31.06
C VAL A 802 4.90 -1.66 -32.48
N GLY A 803 4.09 -0.90 -33.22
CA GLY A 803 4.43 -0.43 -34.57
C GLY A 803 5.74 0.36 -34.60
N ALA A 804 5.92 1.31 -33.68
CA ALA A 804 7.16 2.06 -33.54
C ALA A 804 8.35 1.16 -33.20
N ALA A 805 8.18 0.23 -32.25
CA ALA A 805 9.24 -0.68 -31.82
C ALA A 805 9.68 -1.66 -32.91
N ALA A 806 8.74 -2.13 -33.74
CA ALA A 806 8.98 -3.14 -34.76
C ALA A 806 9.24 -2.57 -36.18
N GLY A 807 9.19 -1.24 -36.34
CA GLY A 807 9.36 -0.58 -37.65
C GLY A 807 8.14 -0.64 -38.58
N ALA A 808 6.94 -0.81 -38.02
CA ALA A 808 5.65 -0.87 -38.73
C ALA A 808 4.74 0.34 -38.37
N GLY A 809 5.32 1.53 -38.31
CA GLY A 809 4.62 2.74 -37.84
C GLY A 809 3.47 3.18 -38.76
N ALA A 810 3.61 3.01 -40.08
CA ALA A 810 2.58 3.38 -41.04
C ALA A 810 1.38 2.40 -41.01
N GLU A 811 1.65 1.12 -40.81
CA GLU A 811 0.66 0.07 -40.58
C GLU A 811 -0.09 0.34 -39.27
N ALA A 812 0.64 0.68 -38.20
CA ALA A 812 0.05 0.96 -36.90
C ALA A 812 -0.84 2.22 -36.94
N ALA A 813 -0.41 3.29 -37.61
CA ALA A 813 -1.23 4.48 -37.79
C ALA A 813 -2.53 4.17 -38.56
N ARG A 814 -2.46 3.37 -39.62
CA ARG A 814 -3.63 2.91 -40.39
C ARG A 814 -4.58 2.08 -39.53
N LEU A 815 -4.04 1.13 -38.77
CA LEU A 815 -4.82 0.27 -37.89
C LEU A 815 -5.49 1.05 -36.74
N VAL A 816 -4.78 1.99 -36.11
CA VAL A 816 -5.34 2.86 -35.07
C VAL A 816 -6.46 3.75 -35.64
N ALA A 817 -6.29 4.30 -36.84
CA ALA A 817 -7.34 5.08 -37.51
C ALA A 817 -8.58 4.22 -37.80
N GLU A 818 -8.37 2.97 -38.23
CA GLU A 818 -9.45 2.01 -38.46
C GLU A 818 -10.20 1.64 -37.18
N MET A 819 -9.47 1.35 -36.10
CA MET A 819 -10.05 1.07 -34.79
C MET A 819 -10.92 2.25 -34.32
N ALA A 820 -10.39 3.47 -34.41
CA ALA A 820 -11.12 4.66 -34.02
C ALA A 820 -12.37 4.90 -34.88
N ARG A 821 -12.32 4.57 -36.19
CA ARG A 821 -13.47 4.64 -37.10
C ARG A 821 -14.57 3.66 -36.68
N ARG A 822 -14.21 2.39 -36.43
CA ARG A 822 -15.17 1.34 -36.01
C ARG A 822 -15.78 1.67 -34.64
N GLN A 823 -14.98 2.14 -33.69
CA GLN A 823 -15.49 2.58 -32.38
C GLN A 823 -16.45 3.76 -32.46
N ARG A 824 -16.21 4.73 -33.37
CA ARG A 824 -17.18 5.80 -33.65
C ARG A 824 -18.48 5.24 -34.22
N ALA A 825 -18.40 4.36 -35.21
CA ALA A 825 -19.59 3.73 -35.79
C ALA A 825 -20.43 2.96 -34.75
N VAL A 826 -19.77 2.27 -33.79
CA VAL A 826 -20.44 1.62 -32.67
C VAL A 826 -21.17 2.64 -31.78
N ARG A 827 -20.49 3.73 -31.40
CA ARG A 827 -21.11 4.80 -30.59
C ARG A 827 -22.31 5.41 -31.29
N ASP A 828 -22.17 5.77 -32.56
CA ASP A 828 -23.24 6.38 -33.36
C ASP A 828 -24.45 5.43 -33.48
N ALA A 829 -24.20 4.14 -33.71
CA ALA A 829 -25.26 3.12 -33.74
C ALA A 829 -25.96 2.96 -32.38
N CYS A 830 -25.20 2.97 -31.28
CA CYS A 830 -25.75 2.87 -29.92
C CYS A 830 -26.55 4.11 -29.53
N ASP A 831 -26.10 5.31 -29.90
CA ASP A 831 -26.82 6.56 -29.64
C ASP A 831 -28.11 6.64 -30.45
N ALA A 832 -28.09 6.20 -31.72
CA ALA A 832 -29.29 6.06 -32.53
C ALA A 832 -30.28 5.06 -31.92
N ALA A 833 -29.80 3.88 -31.50
CA ALA A 833 -30.61 2.86 -30.83
C ALA A 833 -31.22 3.38 -29.51
N ALA A 834 -30.43 4.11 -28.72
CA ALA A 834 -30.88 4.73 -27.47
C ALA A 834 -31.96 5.79 -27.72
N ALA A 835 -31.81 6.62 -28.76
CA ALA A 835 -32.79 7.61 -29.15
C ALA A 835 -34.11 6.96 -29.62
N MET A 836 -34.03 5.89 -30.43
CA MET A 836 -35.20 5.12 -30.86
C MET A 836 -35.94 4.48 -29.68
N ALA A 837 -35.20 3.88 -28.73
CA ALA A 837 -35.79 3.30 -27.52
C ALA A 837 -36.47 4.37 -26.64
N ALA A 838 -35.87 5.56 -26.53
CA ALA A 838 -36.45 6.68 -25.80
C ALA A 838 -37.72 7.23 -26.48
N ALA A 839 -37.75 7.28 -27.81
CA ALA A 839 -38.92 7.71 -28.58
C ALA A 839 -40.09 6.71 -28.48
N ALA A 840 -39.82 5.41 -28.61
CA ALA A 840 -40.83 4.35 -28.46
C ALA A 840 -41.46 4.36 -27.04
N ALA A 841 -40.66 4.60 -26.01
CA ALA A 841 -41.15 4.74 -24.64
C ALA A 841 -41.98 6.01 -24.41
N ALA A 842 -41.76 7.07 -25.19
CA ALA A 842 -42.57 8.28 -25.15
C ALA A 842 -43.93 8.09 -25.83
N SER A 843 -43.99 7.37 -26.97
CA SER A 843 -45.25 7.04 -27.64
C SER A 843 -46.15 6.11 -26.81
N ASP A 844 -45.58 5.13 -26.09
CA ASP A 844 -46.36 4.26 -25.19
C ASP A 844 -46.95 5.01 -23.99
N ALA A 845 -46.28 6.08 -23.53
CA ALA A 845 -46.78 6.94 -22.46
C ALA A 845 -47.97 7.81 -22.91
N ASP A 846 -47.98 8.25 -24.17
CA ASP A 846 -49.09 9.03 -24.73
C ASP A 846 -50.32 8.16 -25.01
N VAL A 847 -50.13 6.92 -25.48
CA VAL A 847 -51.22 5.93 -25.69
C VAL A 847 -51.88 5.51 -24.37
N LEU A 848 -51.11 5.38 -23.28
CA LEU A 848 -51.66 5.09 -21.94
C LEU A 848 -52.40 6.30 -21.31
N SER A 849 -52.12 7.53 -21.74
CA SER A 849 -52.86 8.71 -21.29
C SER A 849 -54.21 8.89 -22.03
N ALA A 850 -54.30 8.43 -23.28
CA ALA A 850 -55.52 8.49 -24.09
C ALA A 850 -56.54 7.38 -23.75
N ALA A 851 -56.12 6.28 -23.11
CA ALA A 851 -56.98 5.15 -22.73
C ALA A 851 -57.56 5.23 -21.29
N GLY A 852 -57.31 6.33 -20.56
CA GLY A 852 -57.67 6.49 -19.14
C GLY A 852 -59.08 7.04 -18.84
N GLY A 853 -60.04 6.91 -19.76
CA GLY A 853 -61.41 7.36 -19.55
C GLY A 853 -62.43 6.22 -19.58
N ALA A 854 -62.66 5.55 -18.43
CA ALA A 854 -63.95 5.02 -17.93
C ALA A 854 -63.80 3.80 -17.01
N GLY A 855 -64.20 3.98 -15.73
CA GLY A 855 -65.01 3.06 -14.91
C GLY A 855 -64.51 1.65 -14.52
N GLY A 856 -64.53 1.36 -13.20
CA GLY A 856 -64.74 -0.01 -12.69
C GLY A 856 -63.90 -0.43 -11.48
N SER A 857 -64.59 -0.77 -10.39
CA SER A 857 -64.09 -1.22 -9.08
C SER A 857 -63.59 -2.68 -9.05
N GLY A 858 -62.56 -2.95 -8.23
CA GLY A 858 -62.35 -4.23 -7.52
C GLY A 858 -61.18 -5.11 -8.00
N GLY A 859 -60.45 -5.70 -7.04
CA GLY A 859 -59.68 -6.94 -7.24
C GLY A 859 -58.16 -6.82 -7.26
N GLU A 860 -57.52 -7.74 -6.52
CA GLU A 860 -56.10 -7.87 -6.21
C GLU A 860 -55.17 -8.08 -7.43
N GLY A 861 -53.87 -7.76 -7.24
CA GLY A 861 -52.77 -8.38 -7.98
C GLY A 861 -52.45 -7.81 -9.37
N ARG A 862 -51.63 -6.74 -9.42
CA ARG A 862 -50.84 -6.39 -10.62
C ARG A 862 -49.40 -6.02 -10.23
N PRO A 863 -48.38 -6.86 -10.48
CA PRO A 863 -47.00 -6.47 -10.27
C PRO A 863 -46.42 -5.77 -11.52
N HIS A 864 -45.74 -4.64 -11.28
CA HIS A 864 -44.46 -4.26 -11.91
C HIS A 864 -44.41 -3.76 -13.37
N SER A 865 -45.50 -3.32 -14.01
CA SER A 865 -45.40 -2.73 -15.37
C SER A 865 -45.21 -1.21 -15.43
N ALA A 866 -45.38 -0.47 -14.33
CA ALA A 866 -45.34 1.00 -14.33
C ALA A 866 -43.97 1.63 -13.96
N ALA A 867 -43.01 0.85 -13.45
CA ALA A 867 -41.70 1.37 -12.99
C ALA A 867 -40.62 1.41 -14.08
N ARG A 868 -40.91 0.96 -15.30
CA ARG A 868 -39.92 0.83 -16.39
C ARG A 868 -39.71 2.13 -17.18
N ARG A 869 -39.86 3.29 -16.53
CA ARG A 869 -39.60 4.60 -17.13
C ARG A 869 -38.11 4.96 -17.00
N ARG A 870 -37.45 5.13 -18.16
CA ARG A 870 -36.26 5.95 -18.42
C ARG A 870 -34.93 5.55 -17.74
N ARG A 871 -34.41 4.34 -17.96
CA ARG A 871 -32.99 4.06 -17.67
C ARG A 871 -32.29 3.39 -18.85
N ARG A 872 -31.05 3.86 -19.13
CA ARG A 872 -30.14 3.20 -20.07
C ARG A 872 -29.88 1.76 -19.57
N PRO A 873 -29.70 0.76 -20.46
CA PRO A 873 -29.51 -0.63 -20.04
C PRO A 873 -28.28 -0.80 -19.15
N ARG A 874 -28.46 -1.37 -17.97
CA ARG A 874 -27.36 -1.70 -17.04
C ARG A 874 -26.67 -2.98 -17.48
N VAL A 875 -25.38 -2.90 -17.77
CA VAL A 875 -24.58 -3.99 -18.32
C VAL A 875 -23.58 -4.46 -17.28
N LEU A 876 -23.52 -5.77 -17.04
CA LEU A 876 -22.50 -6.39 -16.20
C LEU A 876 -21.68 -7.36 -17.03
N VAL A 877 -20.36 -7.19 -17.03
CA VAL A 877 -19.42 -8.17 -17.62
C VAL A 877 -18.66 -8.83 -16.47
N LEU A 878 -18.70 -10.16 -16.40
CA LEU A 878 -18.01 -10.95 -15.37
C LEU A 878 -16.82 -11.69 -15.98
N CYS A 879 -15.62 -11.43 -15.46
CA CYS A 879 -14.39 -12.16 -15.78
C CYS A 879 -14.07 -13.27 -14.77
N GLY A 880 -14.90 -13.46 -13.74
CA GLY A 880 -14.87 -14.59 -12.81
C GLY A 880 -16.27 -14.91 -12.29
N LEU A 881 -16.57 -16.22 -12.10
CA LEU A 881 -17.91 -16.69 -11.67
C LEU A 881 -17.95 -17.23 -10.24
N ASP A 882 -16.80 -17.60 -9.68
CA ASP A 882 -16.64 -17.99 -8.28
C ASP A 882 -15.18 -17.82 -7.84
N PRO A 883 -14.82 -16.74 -7.10
CA PRO A 883 -15.69 -15.62 -6.72
C PRO A 883 -16.16 -14.83 -7.95
N PHE A 884 -17.25 -14.07 -7.81
CA PHE A 884 -17.68 -13.16 -8.87
C PHE A 884 -16.68 -12.01 -9.01
N VAL A 885 -16.18 -11.81 -10.22
CA VAL A 885 -15.27 -10.70 -10.54
C VAL A 885 -15.88 -9.91 -11.69
N ALA A 886 -16.27 -8.67 -11.41
CA ALA A 886 -16.65 -7.71 -12.42
C ALA A 886 -15.41 -7.24 -13.18
N ALA A 887 -15.54 -7.23 -14.50
CA ALA A 887 -14.49 -6.79 -15.39
C ALA A 887 -14.28 -5.28 -15.27
N GLY A 888 -13.04 -4.85 -15.08
CA GLY A 888 -12.62 -3.45 -15.11
C GLY A 888 -11.82 -3.09 -16.37
N GLN A 889 -10.96 -2.10 -16.25
CA GLN A 889 -10.00 -1.62 -17.24
C GLN A 889 -10.74 -1.16 -18.50
N TRP A 890 -10.31 -1.64 -19.67
CA TRP A 890 -10.89 -1.26 -20.96
C TRP A 890 -12.31 -1.78 -21.12
N ILE A 891 -12.76 -2.76 -20.32
CA ILE A 891 -14.11 -3.31 -20.43
C ILE A 891 -15.14 -2.30 -19.91
N SER A 892 -14.87 -1.57 -18.83
CA SER A 892 -15.74 -0.48 -18.37
C SER A 892 -15.78 0.69 -19.36
N ASP A 893 -14.69 0.94 -20.08
CA ASP A 893 -14.63 1.89 -21.19
C ASP A 893 -15.47 1.41 -22.39
N LEU A 894 -15.38 0.12 -22.72
CA LEU A 894 -16.18 -0.53 -23.76
C LEU A 894 -17.68 -0.50 -23.41
N ILE A 895 -18.07 -0.79 -22.16
CA ILE A 895 -19.44 -0.62 -21.67
C ILE A 895 -19.88 0.85 -21.80
N SER A 896 -19.04 1.79 -21.39
CA SER A 896 -19.33 3.23 -21.47
C SER A 896 -19.53 3.70 -22.91
N SER A 897 -18.80 3.12 -23.87
CA SER A 897 -18.95 3.41 -25.30
C SER A 897 -20.25 2.87 -25.90
N VAL A 898 -20.85 1.85 -25.29
CA VAL A 898 -22.11 1.23 -25.74
C VAL A 898 -23.33 1.81 -25.02
N CYS A 899 -23.19 2.15 -23.75
CA CYS A 899 -24.26 2.72 -22.92
C CYS A 899 -23.68 3.60 -21.80
N ALA A 900 -23.37 4.87 -22.13
CA ALA A 900 -22.80 5.87 -21.21
C ALA A 900 -23.31 5.74 -19.76
N ALA A 901 -22.37 5.50 -18.82
CA ALA A 901 -22.59 5.37 -17.37
C ALA A 901 -23.57 4.26 -16.93
N SER A 902 -23.54 3.10 -17.58
CA SER A 902 -24.43 1.97 -17.26
C SER A 902 -23.69 0.68 -16.91
N ASP A 903 -22.46 0.75 -16.40
CA ASP A 903 -21.80 -0.40 -15.80
C ASP A 903 -22.51 -0.76 -14.49
N ALA A 904 -23.12 -1.94 -14.44
CA ALA A 904 -23.90 -2.40 -13.31
C ALA A 904 -23.04 -2.64 -12.06
N SER A 905 -21.72 -2.85 -12.23
CA SER A 905 -20.77 -2.99 -11.13
C SER A 905 -20.47 -1.65 -10.41
N GLY A 906 -20.73 -0.52 -11.08
CA GLY A 906 -20.35 0.81 -10.59
C GLY A 906 -18.92 1.23 -10.92
N GLN A 907 -18.17 0.44 -11.69
CA GLN A 907 -16.80 0.76 -12.10
C GLN A 907 -16.75 1.85 -13.18
N ALA A 908 -15.76 2.72 -13.09
CA ALA A 908 -15.43 3.72 -14.10
C ALA A 908 -14.43 3.17 -15.14
N PRO A 909 -14.38 3.73 -16.36
CA PRO A 909 -13.35 3.39 -17.34
C PRO A 909 -11.93 3.46 -16.74
N GLY A 910 -11.16 2.37 -16.85
CA GLY A 910 -9.81 2.28 -16.31
C GLY A 910 -9.66 1.70 -14.90
N ASP A 911 -10.76 1.53 -14.15
CA ASP A 911 -10.73 0.92 -12.81
C ASP A 911 -10.21 -0.52 -12.86
N ALA A 912 -9.51 -1.01 -11.84
CA ALA A 912 -9.13 -2.42 -11.80
C ALA A 912 -10.35 -3.36 -11.69
N PRO A 913 -10.28 -4.62 -12.15
CA PRO A 913 -11.35 -5.60 -11.92
C PRO A 913 -11.74 -5.71 -10.44
N ALA A 914 -13.03 -5.78 -10.15
CA ALA A 914 -13.55 -5.73 -8.78
C ALA A 914 -14.26 -7.02 -8.39
N ARG A 915 -14.03 -7.52 -7.17
CA ARG A 915 -14.81 -8.65 -6.63
C ARG A 915 -16.20 -8.17 -6.24
N LEU A 916 -17.22 -8.97 -6.58
CA LEU A 916 -18.60 -8.73 -6.19
C LEU A 916 -19.11 -9.84 -5.29
N GLU A 917 -19.84 -9.48 -4.26
CA GLU A 917 -20.70 -10.42 -3.56
C GLU A 917 -21.98 -10.66 -4.37
N TRP A 918 -22.56 -11.86 -4.29
CA TRP A 918 -23.81 -12.19 -5.00
C TRP A 918 -24.93 -11.17 -4.71
N ARG A 919 -25.02 -10.69 -3.47
CA ARG A 919 -26.00 -9.67 -3.05
C ARG A 919 -25.83 -8.34 -3.79
N GLU A 920 -24.60 -7.96 -4.11
CA GLU A 920 -24.28 -6.72 -4.82
C GLU A 920 -24.64 -6.85 -6.29
N LEU A 921 -24.29 -7.98 -6.91
CA LEU A 921 -24.71 -8.33 -8.27
C LEU A 921 -26.25 -8.35 -8.39
N ALA A 922 -26.93 -8.98 -7.43
CA ALA A 922 -28.38 -9.05 -7.44
C ALA A 922 -29.03 -7.67 -7.24
N ALA A 923 -28.50 -6.85 -6.33
CA ALA A 923 -28.97 -5.49 -6.08
C ALA A 923 -28.69 -4.54 -7.25
N ALA A 924 -27.61 -4.78 -8.02
CA ALA A 924 -27.31 -4.05 -9.24
C ALA A 924 -28.38 -4.27 -10.32
N ALA A 925 -29.16 -5.35 -10.23
CA ALA A 925 -30.28 -5.65 -11.13
C ALA A 925 -29.93 -5.40 -12.63
N PRO A 926 -28.90 -6.08 -13.16
CA PRO A 926 -28.43 -5.84 -14.52
C PRO A 926 -29.50 -6.20 -15.55
N ASP A 927 -29.59 -5.40 -16.61
CA ASP A 927 -30.42 -5.64 -17.79
C ASP A 927 -29.75 -6.59 -18.79
N VAL A 928 -28.42 -6.64 -18.76
CA VAL A 928 -27.56 -7.52 -19.56
C VAL A 928 -26.45 -8.08 -18.68
N VAL A 929 -26.22 -9.39 -18.74
CA VAL A 929 -25.07 -10.03 -18.10
C VAL A 929 -24.25 -10.76 -19.17
N VAL A 930 -22.97 -10.47 -19.24
CA VAL A 930 -22.00 -11.15 -20.10
C VAL A 930 -21.02 -11.92 -19.23
N LEU A 931 -20.96 -13.23 -19.40
CA LEU A 931 -20.02 -14.11 -18.74
C LEU A 931 -18.84 -14.34 -19.70
N SER A 932 -17.68 -13.79 -19.38
CA SER A 932 -16.47 -13.93 -20.20
C SER A 932 -15.22 -14.10 -19.33
N PRO A 933 -15.09 -15.22 -18.59
CA PRO A 933 -13.93 -15.44 -17.75
C PRO A 933 -12.65 -15.53 -18.57
N CYS A 934 -11.55 -14.99 -18.02
CA CYS A 934 -10.27 -14.95 -18.72
C CYS A 934 -9.78 -16.34 -19.12
N SER A 935 -9.23 -16.45 -20.33
CA SER A 935 -8.66 -17.69 -20.89
C SER A 935 -9.63 -18.88 -20.90
N ARG A 936 -10.93 -18.62 -21.14
CA ARG A 936 -11.98 -19.65 -21.29
C ARG A 936 -12.73 -19.54 -22.60
N SER A 937 -13.08 -20.70 -23.14
CA SER A 937 -14.03 -20.82 -24.24
C SER A 937 -15.48 -20.71 -23.73
N PRO A 938 -16.45 -20.43 -24.63
CA PRO A 938 -17.86 -20.45 -24.30
C PRO A 938 -18.33 -21.80 -23.72
N ASP A 939 -17.81 -22.92 -24.23
CA ASP A 939 -18.18 -24.25 -23.77
C ASP A 939 -17.75 -24.55 -22.34
N ASN A 940 -16.54 -24.12 -21.96
CA ASN A 940 -16.05 -24.29 -20.60
C ASN A 940 -16.82 -23.40 -19.62
N THR A 941 -17.05 -22.14 -20.01
CA THR A 941 -17.82 -21.19 -19.22
C THR A 941 -19.26 -21.66 -19.00
N ARG A 942 -19.86 -22.31 -20.01
CA ARG A 942 -21.22 -22.87 -19.92
C ARG A 942 -21.37 -23.89 -18.79
N ARG A 943 -20.38 -24.75 -18.55
CA ARG A 943 -20.43 -25.77 -17.50
C ARG A 943 -20.52 -25.14 -16.11
N GLU A 944 -19.77 -24.08 -15.90
CA GLU A 944 -19.72 -23.34 -14.63
C GLU A 944 -20.95 -22.44 -14.43
N ALA A 945 -21.44 -21.81 -15.51
CA ALA A 945 -22.60 -20.95 -15.48
C ALA A 945 -23.86 -21.64 -14.94
N LEU A 946 -23.97 -22.98 -15.06
CA LEU A 946 -25.11 -23.76 -14.53
C LEU A 946 -25.32 -23.54 -13.02
N ALA A 947 -24.24 -23.40 -12.26
CA ALA A 947 -24.28 -23.17 -10.82
C ALA A 947 -24.93 -21.84 -10.42
N LEU A 948 -25.01 -20.87 -11.34
CA LEU A 948 -25.67 -19.58 -11.10
C LEU A 948 -27.16 -19.74 -10.81
N SER A 949 -27.78 -20.80 -11.35
CA SER A 949 -29.20 -21.08 -11.13
C SER A 949 -29.57 -21.42 -9.68
N ALA A 950 -28.58 -21.83 -8.87
CA ALA A 950 -28.75 -22.07 -7.43
C ALA A 950 -28.68 -20.78 -6.59
N ARG A 951 -28.31 -19.64 -7.18
CA ARG A 951 -28.13 -18.39 -6.43
C ARG A 951 -29.50 -17.75 -6.10
N PRO A 952 -29.75 -17.31 -4.85
CA PRO A 952 -31.03 -16.72 -4.47
C PRO A 952 -31.36 -15.47 -5.29
N GLY A 953 -32.50 -15.44 -5.98
CA GLY A 953 -32.86 -14.27 -6.79
C GLY A 953 -32.41 -14.35 -8.25
N TRP A 954 -31.66 -15.39 -8.67
CA TRP A 954 -31.14 -15.52 -10.04
C TRP A 954 -32.25 -15.43 -11.10
N TRP A 955 -33.30 -16.24 -10.95
CA TRP A 955 -34.42 -16.28 -11.90
C TRP A 955 -35.25 -14.99 -11.93
N GLN A 956 -35.10 -14.14 -10.91
CA GLN A 956 -35.76 -12.84 -10.77
C GLN A 956 -34.93 -11.68 -11.34
N LEU A 957 -33.66 -11.91 -11.74
CA LEU A 957 -32.83 -10.86 -12.33
C LEU A 957 -33.44 -10.36 -13.65
N PRO A 958 -33.41 -9.04 -13.93
CA PRO A 958 -33.95 -8.49 -15.18
C PRO A 958 -33.31 -9.11 -16.43
N ALA A 959 -31.98 -9.29 -16.42
CA ALA A 959 -31.25 -9.97 -17.50
C ALA A 959 -31.73 -11.42 -17.71
N VAL A 960 -31.98 -12.17 -16.63
CA VAL A 960 -32.42 -13.59 -16.74
C VAL A 960 -33.86 -13.66 -17.26
N ALA A 961 -34.75 -12.84 -16.70
CA ALA A 961 -36.16 -12.78 -17.12
C ALA A 961 -36.31 -12.35 -18.59
N ALA A 962 -35.46 -11.45 -19.08
CA ALA A 962 -35.43 -11.02 -20.47
C ALA A 962 -34.63 -11.96 -21.41
N GLY A 963 -34.03 -13.03 -20.87
CA GLY A 963 -33.15 -13.93 -21.61
C GLY A 963 -31.94 -13.19 -22.20
N ARG A 964 -31.33 -12.26 -21.46
CA ARG A 964 -30.19 -11.40 -21.83
C ARG A 964 -28.95 -11.73 -21.00
N VAL A 965 -28.76 -13.02 -20.74
CA VAL A 965 -27.52 -13.57 -20.19
C VAL A 965 -26.76 -14.22 -21.34
N PHE A 966 -25.54 -13.77 -21.55
CA PHE A 966 -24.67 -14.19 -22.63
C PHE A 966 -23.40 -14.83 -22.05
N ILE A 967 -22.91 -15.86 -22.71
CA ILE A 967 -21.54 -16.35 -22.54
C ILE A 967 -20.79 -15.93 -23.78
N ALA A 968 -19.72 -15.17 -23.62
CA ALA A 968 -18.91 -14.72 -24.74
C ALA A 968 -17.48 -15.24 -24.62
N ASP A 969 -16.90 -15.60 -25.76
CA ASP A 969 -15.50 -15.98 -25.83
C ASP A 969 -14.60 -14.85 -25.29
N HIS A 970 -13.69 -15.22 -24.39
CA HIS A 970 -12.83 -14.27 -23.69
C HIS A 970 -12.00 -13.40 -24.64
N SER A 971 -11.69 -13.88 -25.85
CA SER A 971 -10.83 -13.16 -26.78
C SER A 971 -11.44 -11.86 -27.30
N PHE A 972 -12.76 -11.67 -27.16
CA PHE A 972 -13.47 -10.44 -27.50
C PHE A 972 -13.55 -9.42 -26.36
N PHE A 973 -13.20 -9.80 -25.13
CA PHE A 973 -13.34 -8.93 -23.95
C PHE A 973 -12.06 -8.84 -23.14
N SER A 974 -11.41 -9.96 -22.85
CA SER A 974 -10.30 -10.07 -21.91
C SER A 974 -8.90 -9.97 -22.57
N THR A 975 -8.84 -9.81 -23.89
CA THR A 975 -7.58 -9.66 -24.65
C THR A 975 -7.46 -8.22 -25.20
N PRO A 976 -6.62 -7.35 -24.63
CA PRO A 976 -6.59 -5.92 -24.98
C PRO A 976 -5.84 -5.65 -26.30
N GLY A 977 -6.47 -6.02 -27.42
CA GLY A 977 -5.95 -5.86 -28.78
C GLY A 977 -6.98 -5.27 -29.75
N PRO A 978 -6.61 -5.14 -31.04
CA PRO A 978 -7.47 -4.58 -32.08
C PRO A 978 -8.87 -5.21 -32.19
N ARG A 979 -8.98 -6.54 -32.04
CA ARG A 979 -10.24 -7.30 -32.10
C ARG A 979 -11.16 -6.94 -30.95
N MET A 980 -10.68 -6.95 -29.71
CA MET A 980 -11.49 -6.51 -28.56
C MET A 980 -11.98 -5.08 -28.74
N ALA A 981 -11.07 -4.18 -29.13
CA ALA A 981 -11.38 -2.77 -29.32
C ALA A 981 -12.37 -2.49 -30.46
N THR A 982 -12.61 -3.45 -31.36
CA THR A 982 -13.49 -3.31 -32.53
C THR A 982 -14.64 -4.31 -32.50
N GLU A 983 -14.37 -5.58 -32.82
CA GLU A 983 -15.36 -6.66 -32.81
C GLU A 983 -15.98 -6.87 -31.43
N GLY A 984 -15.20 -6.75 -30.34
CA GLY A 984 -15.73 -6.82 -28.97
C GLY A 984 -16.73 -5.71 -28.65
N ALA A 985 -16.45 -4.48 -29.09
CA ALA A 985 -17.35 -3.34 -28.95
C ALA A 985 -18.63 -3.51 -29.77
N GLU A 986 -18.51 -3.98 -31.01
CA GLU A 986 -19.65 -4.29 -31.89
C GLU A 986 -20.53 -5.41 -31.30
N LEU A 987 -19.89 -6.45 -30.76
CA LEU A 987 -20.57 -7.57 -30.13
C LEU A 987 -21.34 -7.14 -28.89
N LEU A 988 -20.72 -6.34 -28.00
CA LEU A 988 -21.41 -5.81 -26.83
C LEU A 988 -22.58 -4.92 -27.24
N ALA A 989 -22.39 -4.03 -28.22
CA ALA A 989 -23.46 -3.19 -28.74
C ALA A 989 -24.67 -3.99 -29.20
N ARG A 990 -24.46 -5.11 -29.90
CA ARG A 990 -25.55 -5.99 -30.32
C ARG A 990 -26.21 -6.73 -29.14
N MET A 991 -25.46 -7.15 -28.12
CA MET A 991 -26.04 -7.76 -26.90
C MET A 991 -26.93 -6.76 -26.14
N VAL A 992 -26.54 -5.49 -26.15
CA VAL A 992 -27.20 -4.40 -25.42
C VAL A 992 -28.39 -3.82 -26.19
N TRP A 993 -28.32 -3.70 -27.51
CA TRP A 993 -29.33 -3.00 -28.31
C TRP A 993 -30.12 -3.93 -29.27
N GLY A 994 -29.71 -5.18 -29.43
CA GLY A 994 -30.42 -6.16 -30.26
C GLY A 994 -30.57 -5.69 -31.71
N ASP A 995 -31.81 -5.77 -32.24
CA ASP A 995 -32.13 -5.39 -33.62
C ASP A 995 -31.84 -3.91 -33.91
N ALA A 996 -31.85 -3.04 -32.90
CA ALA A 996 -31.53 -1.62 -33.07
C ALA A 996 -30.04 -1.40 -33.42
N ALA A 997 -29.18 -2.39 -33.19
CA ALA A 997 -27.78 -2.41 -33.60
C ALA A 997 -27.53 -3.39 -34.77
N ALA A 998 -28.55 -3.78 -35.54
CA ALA A 998 -28.41 -4.71 -36.67
C ALA A 998 -27.55 -4.17 -37.82
N GLY A 999 -27.26 -2.87 -37.85
CA GLY A 999 -26.32 -2.26 -38.81
C GLY A 999 -24.85 -2.54 -38.50
N LEU A 1000 -24.52 -3.10 -37.32
CA LEU A 1000 -23.17 -3.54 -36.97
C LEU A 1000 -22.91 -4.97 -37.48
N PRO A 1001 -21.62 -5.37 -37.66
CA PRO A 1001 -21.26 -6.68 -38.18
C PRO A 1001 -21.92 -7.88 -37.43
N PRO A 1002 -22.17 -8.99 -38.15
CA PRO A 1002 -22.75 -10.19 -37.56
C PRO A 1002 -21.81 -10.82 -36.52
N CYS A 1003 -22.37 -11.66 -35.63
CA CYS A 1003 -21.61 -12.29 -34.56
C CYS A 1003 -20.81 -13.43 -35.18
N PRO A 1004 -19.51 -13.56 -34.89
CA PRO A 1004 -18.75 -14.73 -35.31
C PRO A 1004 -19.42 -16.01 -34.79
N GLU A 1005 -19.51 -17.03 -35.66
CA GLU A 1005 -20.19 -18.27 -35.33
C GLU A 1005 -19.52 -18.97 -34.14
N GLY A 1006 -20.30 -19.34 -33.12
CA GLY A 1006 -19.80 -20.00 -31.92
C GLY A 1006 -19.15 -19.08 -30.87
N ALA A 1007 -18.93 -17.79 -31.17
CA ALA A 1007 -18.31 -16.85 -30.22
C ALA A 1007 -19.21 -16.50 -29.03
N VAL A 1008 -20.53 -16.63 -29.18
CA VAL A 1008 -21.50 -16.28 -28.12
C VAL A 1008 -22.60 -17.32 -27.99
N LEU A 1009 -22.89 -17.68 -26.75
CA LEU A 1009 -24.08 -18.43 -26.37
C LEU A 1009 -25.04 -17.52 -25.60
N ARG A 1010 -26.34 -17.66 -25.83
CA ARG A 1010 -27.40 -16.92 -25.12
C ARG A 1010 -28.25 -17.88 -24.31
N LEU A 1011 -28.54 -17.52 -23.07
CA LEU A 1011 -29.47 -18.27 -22.22
C LEU A 1011 -30.90 -18.13 -22.75
N ARG A 1012 -31.49 -19.26 -23.15
CA ARG A 1012 -32.89 -19.43 -23.57
C ARG A 1012 -33.52 -20.64 -22.87
N PRO A 1013 -34.11 -20.45 -21.67
CA PRO A 1013 -34.88 -21.51 -21.03
C PRO A 1013 -36.18 -21.79 -21.81
N PRO A 1014 -36.75 -23.00 -21.71
CA PRO A 1014 -38.05 -23.31 -22.28
C PRO A 1014 -39.15 -22.34 -21.80
N PRO A 1015 -40.19 -22.07 -22.61
CA PRO A 1015 -41.30 -21.21 -22.20
C PRO A 1015 -41.88 -21.65 -20.86
N GLY A 1016 -42.02 -20.71 -19.92
CA GLY A 1016 -42.55 -20.97 -18.57
C GLY A 1016 -41.54 -21.54 -17.57
N ALA A 1017 -40.39 -22.08 -18.00
CA ALA A 1017 -39.40 -22.67 -17.08
C ALA A 1017 -38.77 -21.63 -16.14
N ALA A 1018 -38.42 -20.45 -16.66
CA ALA A 1018 -37.89 -19.36 -15.84
C ALA A 1018 -38.93 -18.80 -14.85
N ALA A 1019 -40.20 -18.70 -15.28
CA ALA A 1019 -41.29 -18.21 -14.44
C ALA A 1019 -41.66 -19.22 -13.34
N ALA A 1020 -41.70 -20.51 -13.67
CA ALA A 1020 -41.90 -21.59 -12.70
C ALA A 1020 -40.74 -21.66 -11.70
N ALA A 1021 -39.49 -21.51 -12.17
CA ALA A 1021 -38.31 -21.44 -11.31
C ALA A 1021 -38.34 -20.20 -10.39
N ALA A 1022 -38.75 -19.05 -10.92
CA ALA A 1022 -38.89 -17.83 -10.14
C ALA A 1022 -39.99 -17.95 -9.06
N ALA A 1023 -41.07 -18.68 -9.33
CA ALA A 1023 -42.15 -18.95 -8.38
C ALA A 1023 -41.78 -20.01 -7.33
N ALA A 1024 -40.95 -20.99 -7.68
CA ALA A 1024 -40.49 -22.04 -6.78
C ALA A 1024 -39.42 -21.55 -5.78
N GLY A 1025 -38.68 -20.48 -6.09
CA GLY A 1025 -37.58 -20.00 -5.25
C GLY A 1025 -36.34 -20.91 -5.36
N VAL A 1026 -35.55 -21.03 -4.28
CA VAL A 1026 -34.29 -21.82 -4.26
C VAL A 1026 -34.50 -23.33 -4.52
N THR A 1027 -35.75 -23.81 -4.55
CA THR A 1027 -36.11 -25.20 -4.87
C THR A 1027 -36.35 -25.47 -6.37
N ALA A 1028 -36.09 -24.49 -7.23
CA ALA A 1028 -36.24 -24.62 -8.69
C ALA A 1028 -35.31 -25.70 -9.30
N ALA A 1029 -35.76 -26.29 -10.41
CA ALA A 1029 -34.94 -27.23 -11.18
C ALA A 1029 -33.64 -26.55 -11.69
N PRO A 1030 -32.49 -27.25 -11.66
CA PRO A 1030 -31.21 -26.68 -12.07
C PRO A 1030 -31.23 -26.29 -13.56
N MET A 1031 -30.56 -25.19 -13.88
CA MET A 1031 -30.33 -24.78 -15.26
C MET A 1031 -29.59 -25.87 -16.03
N ARG A 1032 -30.00 -26.12 -17.27
CA ARG A 1032 -29.43 -27.17 -18.11
C ARG A 1032 -28.50 -26.60 -19.20
N PRO A 1033 -27.44 -27.33 -19.59
CA PRO A 1033 -26.50 -26.88 -20.62
C PRO A 1033 -27.16 -26.52 -21.95
N GLU A 1034 -28.17 -27.29 -22.37
CA GLU A 1034 -28.90 -27.09 -23.63
C GLU A 1034 -29.69 -25.78 -23.69
N TRP A 1035 -29.85 -25.08 -22.57
CA TRP A 1035 -30.50 -23.76 -22.54
C TRP A 1035 -29.57 -22.66 -23.02
N PHE A 1036 -28.25 -22.88 -23.08
CA PHE A 1036 -27.33 -21.95 -23.74
C PHE A 1036 -27.22 -22.33 -25.21
N VAL A 1037 -27.89 -21.54 -26.05
CA VAL A 1037 -27.93 -21.74 -27.50
C VAL A 1037 -27.01 -20.76 -28.23
N PRO A 1038 -26.40 -21.14 -29.37
CA PRO A 1038 -25.63 -20.21 -30.18
C PRO A 1038 -26.45 -18.96 -30.54
N TRP A 1039 -25.86 -17.79 -30.34
CA TRP A 1039 -26.46 -16.51 -30.69
C TRP A 1039 -25.90 -16.03 -32.04
N ARG A 1040 -26.78 -15.62 -32.94
CA ARG A 1040 -26.45 -15.13 -34.29
C ARG A 1040 -26.81 -13.65 -34.41
#